data_AF-A0A238VFP4-F1
#
_entry.id   AF-A0A238VFP4-F1
#
_cell.length_a   1.000
_cell.length_b   1.000
_cell.length_c   1.000
_cell.angle_alpha   90.00
_cell.angle_beta   90.00
_cell.angle_gamma   90.00
#
_symmetry.space_group_name_H-M   'P 1'
#
loop_
_entity.id
_entity.type
_entity.pdbx_description
1 polymer ?
#
loop_
_entity_poly.entity_id
_entity_poly.type
_entity_poly.pdbx_seq_one_letter_code
_entity_poly.pdbx_strand_id
1 'polypeptide(L)'
;MSPYLHYFQNRQGADRDAKKAGIARLAKADYFRLEPTILALREDGDPIRVLADSMSKLFTEFLEDPAQVLSPDARNDQFDPRRAENFDDEAFRYLPDDALPDRKTGCIIGVIDDAVPFVHQRFTMPGNRSRVASVWLQDARRGKTVAADLPSGAEWRGVDLSRMLGDVANGDLAGEDAIYRLTGAVDMTRSNAPPSGAFETGHGAAVAPLAAGFDPGTEQGKDHPLIAVCLPPLITADSMGVLAPVPILTGIMFIISRACGLCRYIERQGRHRRNSVELPVVINLSMGLTAGPRDGSSPLERFMDAVSDGKVNGLGPIHFVLPAGNHRQGRLRARLHPGQQLGWRLPADDPTINAVEIWGPRYRNSPGADLKVSLAAPGLAPATTIFTAPRQFSILRGPDGADLAWVYYTPTAFPDGTHRDGIVVIATPTCPTRLGDPFGLPGEWQIGIPDDLPQGDYELSAQRDEVIRGFRKAARQSWFHDPDYRAYDMAGRPILTDADNGGSPKVIRADTVNTYATGRWPLRGGAVDAQSARTTAYTSLLSDKQSDPLLNEQPGDCRAPVDASVNHPYRIVCGRNSGGFALSSGTSMAAPQLARWLAGQLSQGRRPGSRAAIRALARPIGSTDPAPIVAFPAEFREF
;
A
#
# COMPACT_ATOMS: atom_id res chain seq x y z
N MET A 1 -7.20 21.54 -9.30
CA MET A 1 -8.44 21.15 -8.58
C MET A 1 -8.55 19.64 -8.75
N SER A 2 -8.59 18.84 -7.68
CA SER A 2 -8.19 17.43 -7.75
C SER A 2 -9.32 16.49 -8.19
N PRO A 3 -9.02 15.38 -8.91
CA PRO A 3 -9.93 14.23 -9.13
C PRO A 3 -10.67 13.74 -7.86
N TYR A 4 -10.13 14.04 -6.67
CA TYR A 4 -10.71 13.69 -5.37
C TYR A 4 -12.07 14.36 -5.08
N LEU A 5 -12.42 15.44 -5.80
CA LEU A 5 -13.64 16.23 -5.55
C LEU A 5 -14.94 15.46 -5.90
N HIS A 6 -14.89 14.50 -6.83
CA HIS A 6 -16.07 13.72 -7.25
C HIS A 6 -16.32 12.50 -6.34
N TYR A 7 -15.26 11.85 -5.85
CA TYR A 7 -15.33 10.70 -4.92
C TYR A 7 -16.14 11.01 -3.65
N PHE A 8 -16.06 12.23 -3.11
CA PHE A 8 -16.73 12.62 -1.86
C PHE A 8 -18.12 13.25 -2.05
N GLN A 9 -18.50 13.64 -3.27
CA GLN A 9 -19.84 14.19 -3.52
C GLN A 9 -20.94 13.13 -3.35
N ASN A 10 -20.61 11.84 -3.51
CA ASN A 10 -21.58 10.75 -3.44
C ASN A 10 -21.71 10.08 -2.05
N ARG A 11 -20.91 10.48 -1.04
CA ARG A 11 -21.11 10.05 0.37
C ARG A 11 -21.89 11.09 1.18
N GLN A 12 -22.81 10.58 2.00
CA GLN A 12 -23.96 11.27 2.62
C GLN A 12 -23.74 12.66 3.26
N GLY A 13 -24.83 13.44 3.24
CA GLY A 13 -25.22 14.51 4.18
C GLY A 13 -24.17 15.43 4.80
N ALA A 14 -23.67 16.43 4.06
CA ALA A 14 -23.21 17.72 4.62
C ALA A 14 -22.99 18.73 3.48
N ASP A 15 -23.08 20.01 3.83
CA ASP A 15 -22.97 21.21 2.98
C ASP A 15 -21.99 21.05 1.80
N ARG A 16 -22.56 21.17 0.59
CA ARG A 16 -21.90 21.01 -0.70
C ARG A 16 -20.73 21.99 -0.86
N ASP A 17 -20.79 23.16 -0.23
CA ASP A 17 -19.79 24.20 -0.35
C ASP A 17 -18.65 24.08 0.69
N ALA A 18 -18.93 23.56 1.89
CA ALA A 18 -17.89 23.17 2.86
C ALA A 18 -17.03 21.99 2.34
N LYS A 19 -17.65 20.99 1.69
CA LYS A 19 -16.94 19.88 1.04
C LYS A 19 -16.08 20.36 -0.14
N LYS A 20 -16.60 21.26 -0.99
CA LYS A 20 -15.79 21.89 -2.06
C LYS A 20 -14.58 22.64 -1.50
N ALA A 21 -14.73 23.35 -0.38
CA ALA A 21 -13.65 24.11 0.26
C ALA A 21 -12.56 23.21 0.87
N GLY A 22 -12.94 22.14 1.60
CA GLY A 22 -11.99 21.19 2.17
C GLY A 22 -11.24 20.37 1.11
N ILE A 23 -11.92 19.96 0.03
CA ILE A 23 -11.29 19.18 -1.05
C ILE A 23 -10.46 20.07 -1.98
N ALA A 24 -10.83 21.34 -2.15
CA ALA A 24 -9.97 22.32 -2.80
C ALA A 24 -8.69 22.60 -2.01
N ARG A 25 -8.69 22.48 -0.66
CA ARG A 25 -7.47 22.45 0.16
C ARG A 25 -6.66 21.18 -0.09
N LEU A 26 -7.29 19.99 -0.08
CA LEU A 26 -6.63 18.71 -0.41
C LEU A 26 -5.97 18.69 -1.81
N ALA A 27 -6.60 19.38 -2.76
CA ALA A 27 -6.11 19.53 -4.13
C ALA A 27 -5.06 20.62 -4.35
N LYS A 28 -5.01 21.62 -3.45
CA LYS A 28 -4.10 22.77 -3.54
C LYS A 28 -2.87 22.62 -2.65
N ALA A 29 -2.96 21.89 -1.55
CA ALA A 29 -1.80 21.77 -0.71
C ALA A 29 -0.76 20.94 -1.44
N ASP A 30 0.45 21.49 -1.47
CA ASP A 30 1.67 20.75 -1.73
C ASP A 30 1.90 19.74 -0.57
N TYR A 31 0.92 18.85 -0.29
CA TYR A 31 0.94 17.85 0.80
C TYR A 31 2.23 17.03 0.81
N PHE A 32 2.92 16.99 -0.32
CA PHE A 32 4.07 16.16 -0.57
C PHE A 32 5.38 16.92 -0.73
N ARG A 33 5.56 18.07 -0.05
CA ARG A 33 6.91 18.56 0.26
C ARG A 33 7.50 17.69 1.37
N LEU A 34 7.81 16.44 1.03
CA LEU A 34 8.56 15.50 1.87
C LEU A 34 10.07 15.70 1.78
N GLU A 35 10.53 16.47 0.79
CA GLU A 35 11.96 16.76 0.60
C GLU A 35 12.62 17.35 1.85
N PRO A 36 12.02 18.32 2.58
CA PRO A 36 12.61 18.81 3.83
C PRO A 36 12.72 17.72 4.89
N THR A 37 11.72 16.85 5.04
CA THR A 37 11.76 15.71 5.96
C THR A 37 12.85 14.72 5.58
N ILE A 38 12.93 14.39 4.29
CA ILE A 38 13.95 13.48 3.74
C ILE A 38 15.36 14.02 4.00
N LEU A 39 15.59 15.32 3.77
CA LEU A 39 16.86 15.98 4.05
C LEU A 39 17.16 15.99 5.56
N ALA A 40 16.18 16.37 6.39
CA ALA A 40 16.34 16.41 7.83
C ALA A 40 16.61 15.03 8.46
N LEU A 41 16.05 13.94 7.91
CA LEU A 41 16.40 12.57 8.34
C LEU A 41 17.87 12.23 8.13
N ARG A 42 18.53 12.87 7.16
CA ARG A 42 19.96 12.69 6.85
C ARG A 42 20.86 13.64 7.64
N GLU A 43 20.38 14.83 7.97
CA GLU A 43 21.18 15.92 8.53
C GLU A 43 20.96 16.17 10.04
N ASP A 44 19.78 15.88 10.60
CA ASP A 44 19.46 16.12 12.02
C ASP A 44 19.91 14.96 12.93
N GLY A 45 20.36 15.30 14.14
CA GLY A 45 20.84 14.35 15.14
C GLY A 45 19.74 13.59 15.89
N ASP A 46 18.46 14.00 15.74
CA ASP A 46 17.32 13.33 16.38
C ASP A 46 16.17 13.02 15.39
N PRO A 47 16.22 11.84 14.72
CA PRO A 47 15.22 11.48 13.71
C PRO A 47 13.82 11.27 14.29
N ILE A 48 13.68 10.94 15.57
CA ILE A 48 12.37 10.77 16.23
C ILE A 48 11.59 12.10 16.16
N ARG A 49 12.24 13.21 16.50
CA ARG A 49 11.63 14.55 16.46
C ARG A 49 11.25 14.96 15.04
N VAL A 50 12.17 14.80 14.08
CA VAL A 50 11.93 15.14 12.66
C VAL A 50 10.71 14.39 12.11
N LEU A 51 10.61 13.10 12.41
CA LEU A 51 9.50 12.26 11.98
C LEU A 51 8.20 12.65 12.66
N ALA A 52 8.21 12.92 13.96
CA ALA A 52 7.02 13.38 14.70
C ALA A 52 6.49 14.72 14.16
N ASP A 53 7.36 15.70 13.91
CA ASP A 53 7.00 17.00 13.32
C ASP A 53 6.48 16.86 11.88
N SER A 54 7.02 15.90 11.12
CA SER A 54 6.57 15.63 9.75
C SER A 54 5.22 14.92 9.71
N MET A 55 5.02 13.93 10.60
CA MET A 55 3.73 13.28 10.84
C MET A 55 2.68 14.32 11.27
N SER A 56 3.02 15.21 12.21
CA SER A 56 2.18 16.33 12.64
C SER A 56 1.67 17.11 11.44
N LYS A 57 2.58 17.63 10.61
CA LYS A 57 2.24 18.50 9.49
C LYS A 57 1.36 17.78 8.46
N LEU A 58 1.80 16.60 8.01
CA LEU A 58 1.11 15.84 6.97
C LEU A 58 -0.26 15.37 7.43
N PHE A 59 -0.36 14.89 8.68
CA PHE A 59 -1.56 14.27 9.20
C PHE A 59 -2.56 15.29 9.77
N THR A 60 -2.12 16.45 10.29
CA THR A 60 -3.05 17.51 10.72
C THR A 60 -3.84 18.07 9.54
N GLU A 61 -3.17 18.29 8.40
CA GLU A 61 -3.86 18.70 7.16
C GLU A 61 -4.81 17.61 6.64
N PHE A 62 -4.58 16.35 7.00
CA PHE A 62 -5.47 15.20 6.75
C PHE A 62 -6.56 15.03 7.83
N LEU A 63 -6.39 15.57 9.04
CA LEU A 63 -7.43 15.56 10.08
C LEU A 63 -8.50 16.62 9.84
N GLU A 64 -8.17 17.68 9.11
CA GLU A 64 -9.14 18.66 8.60
C GLU A 64 -9.89 18.15 7.35
N ASP A 65 -9.75 16.87 7.01
CA ASP A 65 -10.27 16.26 5.78
C ASP A 65 -11.81 16.11 5.79
N PRO A 66 -12.52 16.69 4.81
CA PRO A 66 -13.96 16.49 4.63
C PRO A 66 -14.38 15.05 4.30
N ALA A 67 -13.44 14.16 3.95
CA ALA A 67 -13.69 12.73 3.69
C ALA A 67 -14.03 11.92 4.94
N GLN A 68 -13.70 12.44 6.13
CA GLN A 68 -13.89 11.75 7.42
C GLN A 68 -13.31 10.32 7.39
N VAL A 69 -12.10 10.15 6.83
CA VAL A 69 -11.41 8.84 6.79
C VAL A 69 -11.24 8.26 8.19
N LEU A 70 -10.98 9.16 9.14
CA LEU A 70 -10.92 8.86 10.55
C LEU A 70 -12.24 9.18 11.23
N SER A 71 -12.57 8.36 12.22
CA SER A 71 -13.64 8.59 13.15
C SER A 71 -13.36 9.87 13.95
N PRO A 72 -14.34 10.77 14.17
CA PRO A 72 -14.10 12.03 14.88
C PRO A 72 -13.49 11.86 16.27
N ASP A 73 -13.84 10.78 16.96
CA ASP A 73 -13.34 10.40 18.29
C ASP A 73 -11.97 9.70 18.27
N ALA A 74 -11.37 9.52 17.09
CA ALA A 74 -9.99 9.07 16.93
C ALA A 74 -9.00 10.25 16.96
N ARG A 75 -9.44 11.49 16.76
CA ARG A 75 -8.56 12.67 16.74
C ARG A 75 -7.93 12.90 18.12
N ASN A 76 -6.62 13.21 18.14
CA ASN A 76 -5.94 13.60 19.37
C ASN A 76 -5.85 15.13 19.48
N ASP A 77 -6.77 15.74 20.24
CA ASP A 77 -6.76 17.19 20.48
C ASP A 77 -5.67 17.65 21.47
N GLN A 78 -5.01 16.71 22.16
CA GLN A 78 -3.88 16.95 23.06
C GLN A 78 -2.55 16.55 22.42
N PHE A 79 -2.50 16.57 21.09
CA PHE A 79 -1.34 16.17 20.33
C PHE A 79 -0.15 17.11 20.57
N ASP A 80 0.98 16.53 20.96
CA ASP A 80 2.26 17.21 21.15
C ASP A 80 3.40 16.37 20.53
N PRO A 81 3.86 16.71 19.30
CA PRO A 81 4.93 16.00 18.63
C PRO A 81 6.29 16.16 19.32
N ARG A 82 6.39 17.08 20.30
CA ARG A 82 7.63 17.36 21.05
C ARG A 82 7.69 16.62 22.38
N ARG A 83 6.65 15.86 22.75
CA ARG A 83 6.66 15.11 23.99
C ARG A 83 7.76 14.04 23.93
N ALA A 84 8.82 14.28 24.70
CA ALA A 84 9.96 13.37 24.74
C ALA A 84 9.57 12.02 25.36
N GLU A 85 10.10 10.93 24.80
CA GLU A 85 9.98 9.61 25.42
C GLU A 85 10.73 9.60 26.76
N ASN A 86 10.04 9.22 27.83
CA ASN A 86 10.65 9.00 29.13
C ASN A 86 10.75 7.51 29.42
N PHE A 87 11.88 6.88 29.05
CA PHE A 87 12.06 5.43 29.23
C PHE A 87 12.09 4.96 30.69
N ASP A 88 12.22 5.88 31.65
CA ASP A 88 12.13 5.55 33.08
C ASP A 88 10.65 5.41 33.52
N ASP A 89 9.70 5.97 32.76
CA ASP A 89 8.26 5.75 32.93
C ASP A 89 7.86 4.45 32.23
N GLU A 90 7.22 3.55 32.99
CA GLU A 90 6.78 2.23 32.53
C GLU A 90 5.86 2.34 31.30
N ALA A 91 5.10 3.43 31.20
CA ALA A 91 4.19 3.67 30.08
C ALA A 91 4.96 3.80 28.75
N PHE A 92 6.22 4.25 28.75
CA PHE A 92 7.03 4.37 27.54
C PHE A 92 7.91 3.15 27.25
N ARG A 93 7.78 2.05 28.02
CA ARG A 93 8.55 0.84 27.72
C ARG A 93 7.99 0.14 26.48
N TYR A 94 8.88 -0.26 25.57
CA TYR A 94 8.49 -0.94 24.34
C TYR A 94 8.19 -2.42 24.56
N LEU A 95 9.10 -3.11 25.25
CA LEU A 95 9.02 -4.54 25.53
C LEU A 95 9.47 -4.78 26.97
N PRO A 96 8.99 -5.87 27.61
CA PRO A 96 9.61 -6.40 28.82
C PRO A 96 11.10 -6.70 28.61
N ASP A 97 11.92 -6.62 29.65
CA ASP A 97 13.38 -6.75 29.51
C ASP A 97 13.82 -8.15 29.03
N ASP A 98 13.09 -9.20 29.43
CA ASP A 98 13.28 -10.58 28.98
C ASP A 98 12.88 -10.80 27.50
N ALA A 99 12.13 -9.85 26.95
CA ALA A 99 11.61 -9.84 25.59
C ALA A 99 12.44 -9.01 24.59
N LEU A 100 13.48 -8.31 25.04
CA LEU A 100 14.31 -7.47 24.17
C LEU A 100 15.14 -8.29 23.18
N PRO A 101 15.24 -7.87 21.90
CA PRO A 101 16.08 -8.55 20.91
C PRO A 101 17.57 -8.37 21.24
N ASP A 102 18.41 -9.27 20.74
CA ASP A 102 19.86 -9.06 20.79
C ASP A 102 20.27 -7.88 19.90
N ARG A 103 21.17 -7.03 20.39
CA ARG A 103 21.58 -5.80 19.71
C ARG A 103 22.43 -6.01 18.45
N LYS A 104 22.99 -7.21 18.24
CA LYS A 104 23.85 -7.55 17.09
C LYS A 104 23.11 -8.41 16.07
N THR A 105 22.22 -9.29 16.52
CA THR A 105 21.46 -10.21 15.66
C THR A 105 20.00 -9.80 15.47
N GLY A 106 19.51 -8.79 16.18
CA GLY A 106 18.15 -8.30 16.04
C GLY A 106 17.86 -7.64 14.69
N CYS A 107 16.64 -7.82 14.19
CA CYS A 107 16.10 -7.11 13.03
C CYS A 107 14.61 -6.80 13.25
N ILE A 108 14.22 -5.53 13.14
CA ILE A 108 12.84 -5.10 13.35
C ILE A 108 12.03 -5.40 12.08
N ILE A 109 10.86 -6.01 12.25
CA ILE A 109 9.90 -6.20 11.15
C ILE A 109 8.75 -5.21 11.33
N GLY A 110 8.58 -4.33 10.36
CA GLY A 110 7.46 -3.41 10.25
C GLY A 110 6.34 -4.01 9.41
N VAL A 111 5.09 -3.90 9.85
CA VAL A 111 3.92 -4.30 9.04
C VAL A 111 2.90 -3.16 9.01
N ILE A 112 2.55 -2.72 7.79
CA ILE A 112 1.46 -1.76 7.55
C ILE A 112 0.38 -2.50 6.78
N ASP A 113 -0.76 -2.73 7.43
CA ASP A 113 -1.90 -3.43 6.84
C ASP A 113 -3.21 -3.05 7.55
N ASP A 114 -4.30 -3.70 7.21
CA ASP A 114 -5.54 -3.64 7.98
C ASP A 114 -5.59 -4.77 9.02
N ALA A 115 -6.25 -4.57 10.16
CA ALA A 115 -6.52 -5.68 11.10
C ALA A 115 -5.32 -6.58 11.49
N VAL A 116 -4.14 -6.00 11.76
CA VAL A 116 -2.98 -6.77 12.23
C VAL A 116 -3.33 -7.48 13.54
N PRO A 117 -3.17 -8.82 13.65
CA PRO A 117 -3.60 -9.56 14.83
C PRO A 117 -2.52 -9.53 15.91
N PHE A 118 -2.28 -8.35 16.49
CA PHE A 118 -1.12 -8.04 17.35
C PHE A 118 -1.04 -8.82 18.68
N VAL A 119 -2.04 -9.64 19.04
CA VAL A 119 -1.96 -10.56 20.19
C VAL A 119 -1.95 -12.05 19.81
N HIS A 120 -1.92 -12.37 18.52
CA HIS A 120 -1.85 -13.74 18.03
C HIS A 120 -0.63 -14.48 18.58
N GLN A 121 -0.74 -15.77 18.88
CA GLN A 121 0.32 -16.60 19.49
C GLN A 121 1.66 -16.50 18.76
N ARG A 122 1.61 -16.36 17.43
CA ARG A 122 2.79 -16.20 16.58
C ARG A 122 3.60 -14.93 16.85
N PHE A 123 3.04 -13.97 17.59
CA PHE A 123 3.69 -12.74 18.04
C PHE A 123 3.93 -12.74 19.55
N THR A 124 3.93 -13.91 20.18
CA THR A 124 4.20 -14.06 21.61
C THR A 124 5.48 -14.83 21.86
N MET A 125 5.92 -14.80 23.12
CA MET A 125 7.01 -15.58 23.71
C MET A 125 6.52 -16.27 24.98
N PRO A 126 7.28 -17.25 25.50
CA PRO A 126 6.98 -17.91 26.77
C PRO A 126 6.72 -16.89 27.88
N GLY A 127 5.81 -17.23 28.81
CA GLY A 127 5.44 -16.33 29.91
C GLY A 127 4.48 -15.20 29.51
N ASN A 128 3.67 -15.40 28.45
CA ASN A 128 2.67 -14.44 27.96
C ASN A 128 3.29 -13.08 27.57
N ARG A 129 4.51 -13.13 27.05
CA ARG A 129 5.26 -11.94 26.61
C ARG A 129 4.91 -11.62 25.17
N SER A 130 4.63 -10.37 24.86
CA SER A 130 4.45 -9.91 23.49
C SER A 130 5.81 -9.70 22.80
N ARG A 131 5.87 -10.01 21.50
CA ARG A 131 6.95 -9.60 20.58
C ARG A 131 6.58 -8.35 19.78
N VAL A 132 5.36 -7.87 19.91
CA VAL A 132 4.92 -6.60 19.32
C VAL A 132 5.46 -5.48 20.19
N ALA A 133 6.51 -4.81 19.73
CA ALA A 133 7.12 -3.70 20.44
C ALA A 133 6.18 -2.48 20.48
N SER A 134 5.47 -2.23 19.40
CA SER A 134 4.43 -1.20 19.34
C SER A 134 3.44 -1.47 18.21
N VAL A 135 2.17 -1.16 18.43
CA VAL A 135 1.12 -1.16 17.39
C VAL A 135 0.34 0.13 17.42
N TRP A 136 0.22 0.79 16.28
CA TRP A 136 -0.66 1.95 16.11
C TRP A 136 -1.95 1.56 15.42
N LEU A 137 -3.06 1.78 16.11
CA LEU A 137 -4.41 1.66 15.58
C LEU A 137 -4.87 3.05 15.13
N GLN A 138 -4.65 3.40 13.86
CA GLN A 138 -4.81 4.78 13.36
C GLN A 138 -6.21 5.35 13.60
N ASP A 139 -7.24 4.51 13.55
CA ASP A 139 -8.63 4.94 13.73
C ASP A 139 -9.20 4.61 15.12
N ALA A 140 -8.49 3.93 16.02
CA ALA A 140 -9.06 3.51 17.31
C ALA A 140 -9.53 4.70 18.18
N ARG A 141 -10.53 4.47 19.04
CA ARG A 141 -10.90 5.47 20.05
C ARG A 141 -9.69 5.71 20.94
N ARG A 142 -9.46 6.97 21.30
CA ARG A 142 -8.36 7.30 22.19
C ARG A 142 -8.46 6.53 23.51
N GLY A 143 -7.42 5.76 23.81
CA GLY A 143 -7.22 5.11 25.12
C GLY A 143 -6.56 6.04 26.16
N LYS A 144 -6.34 5.54 27.38
CA LYS A 144 -5.76 6.31 28.50
C LYS A 144 -4.22 6.48 28.46
N THR A 145 -3.49 6.01 27.43
CA THR A 145 -2.02 5.87 27.47
C THR A 145 -1.23 6.51 26.29
N VAL A 146 -0.04 7.04 26.65
CA VAL A 146 1.26 7.30 25.95
C VAL A 146 1.30 8.03 24.59
N ALA A 147 0.28 7.89 23.74
CA ALA A 147 0.28 8.36 22.35
C ALA A 147 0.05 9.88 22.16
N ALA A 148 0.55 10.73 23.07
CA ALA A 148 0.39 12.17 22.91
C ALA A 148 1.11 12.71 21.67
N ASP A 149 2.14 12.00 21.18
CA ASP A 149 2.89 12.31 19.96
C ASP A 149 2.27 11.70 18.70
N LEU A 150 1.06 11.12 18.78
CA LEU A 150 0.30 10.64 17.62
C LEU A 150 -0.91 11.53 17.34
N PRO A 151 -1.16 11.90 16.08
CA PRO A 151 -2.24 12.83 15.72
C PRO A 151 -3.63 12.17 15.83
N SER A 152 -3.71 10.85 15.83
CA SER A 152 -4.96 10.11 15.96
C SER A 152 -4.76 8.69 16.49
N GLY A 153 -5.85 8.04 16.84
CA GLY A 153 -5.88 6.62 17.16
C GLY A 153 -5.38 6.31 18.56
N ALA A 154 -4.87 5.09 18.71
CA ALA A 154 -4.25 4.62 19.94
C ALA A 154 -2.98 3.81 19.64
N GLU A 155 -1.98 3.93 20.50
CA GLU A 155 -0.78 3.08 20.51
C GLU A 155 -0.87 2.09 21.67
N TRP A 156 -0.49 0.84 21.40
CA TRP A 156 -0.29 -0.18 22.44
C TRP A 156 1.13 -0.74 22.33
N ARG A 157 1.85 -0.76 23.45
CA ARG A 157 3.24 -1.26 23.51
C ARG A 157 3.27 -2.68 24.06
N GLY A 158 4.37 -3.39 23.81
CA GLY A 158 4.53 -4.78 24.19
C GLY A 158 4.40 -5.04 25.69
N VAL A 159 4.73 -4.07 26.55
CA VAL A 159 4.49 -4.18 28.00
C VAL A 159 3.00 -4.24 28.35
N ASP A 160 2.17 -3.40 27.74
CA ASP A 160 0.72 -3.42 27.93
C ASP A 160 0.10 -4.70 27.37
N LEU A 161 0.53 -5.08 26.17
CA LEU A 161 0.05 -6.31 25.53
C LEU A 161 0.44 -7.55 26.35
N SER A 162 1.64 -7.58 26.93
CA SER A 162 2.07 -8.69 27.80
C SER A 162 1.22 -8.78 29.08
N ARG A 163 0.86 -7.64 29.66
CA ARG A 163 -0.07 -7.60 30.81
C ARG A 163 -1.44 -8.16 30.42
N MET A 164 -2.02 -7.70 29.31
CA MET A 164 -3.32 -8.19 28.84
C MET A 164 -3.31 -9.68 28.48
N LEU A 165 -2.21 -10.18 27.89
CA LEU A 165 -2.01 -11.61 27.64
C LEU A 165 -1.91 -12.40 28.95
N GLY A 166 -1.26 -11.84 29.97
CA GLY A 166 -1.24 -12.38 31.33
C GLY A 166 -2.64 -12.46 31.95
N ASP A 167 -3.43 -11.39 31.83
CA ASP A 167 -4.81 -11.33 32.31
C ASP A 167 -5.68 -12.41 31.63
N VAL A 168 -5.48 -12.67 30.32
CA VAL A 168 -6.14 -13.80 29.63
C VAL A 168 -5.71 -15.14 30.23
N ALA A 169 -4.41 -15.36 30.43
CA ALA A 169 -3.90 -16.62 30.96
C ALA A 169 -4.36 -16.91 32.40
N ASN A 170 -4.61 -15.86 33.20
CA ASN A 170 -5.12 -15.97 34.56
C ASN A 170 -6.66 -16.09 34.62
N GLY A 171 -7.36 -15.89 33.50
CA GLY A 171 -8.82 -15.91 33.42
C GLY A 171 -9.50 -14.58 33.78
N ASP A 172 -8.75 -13.50 33.97
CA ASP A 172 -9.27 -12.15 34.23
C ASP A 172 -9.86 -11.51 32.97
N LEU A 173 -9.35 -11.91 31.79
CA LEU A 173 -9.93 -11.60 30.49
C LEU A 173 -10.38 -12.88 29.77
N ALA A 174 -11.54 -12.81 29.11
CA ALA A 174 -12.18 -13.98 28.50
C ALA A 174 -11.42 -14.59 27.29
N GLY A 175 -10.38 -13.93 26.77
CA GLY A 175 -9.61 -14.37 25.60
C GLY A 175 -9.09 -13.21 24.74
N GLU A 176 -8.44 -13.54 23.62
CA GLU A 176 -7.85 -12.56 22.68
C GLU A 176 -8.88 -11.53 22.19
N ASP A 177 -10.11 -11.96 21.91
CA ASP A 177 -11.22 -11.10 21.49
C ASP A 177 -11.53 -9.98 22.51
N ALA A 178 -11.36 -10.24 23.80
CA ALA A 178 -11.53 -9.22 24.82
C ALA A 178 -10.45 -8.13 24.68
N ILE A 179 -9.21 -8.51 24.36
CA ILE A 179 -8.12 -7.57 24.13
C ILE A 179 -8.41 -6.68 22.91
N TYR A 180 -8.83 -7.27 21.78
CA TYR A 180 -9.14 -6.48 20.58
C TYR A 180 -10.29 -5.49 20.80
N ARG A 181 -11.28 -5.83 21.63
CA ARG A 181 -12.34 -4.89 22.04
C ARG A 181 -11.81 -3.79 22.97
N LEU A 182 -11.02 -4.15 23.99
CA LEU A 182 -10.46 -3.20 24.96
C LEU A 182 -9.52 -2.18 24.31
N THR A 183 -8.75 -2.62 23.32
CA THR A 183 -7.78 -1.78 22.60
C THR A 183 -8.43 -0.88 21.55
N GLY A 184 -9.72 -1.09 21.24
CA GLY A 184 -10.44 -0.38 20.19
C GLY A 184 -10.17 -0.88 18.77
N ALA A 185 -9.40 -1.97 18.62
CA ALA A 185 -9.20 -2.63 17.32
C ALA A 185 -10.51 -3.25 16.78
N VAL A 186 -11.40 -3.64 17.68
CA VAL A 186 -12.78 -4.07 17.38
C VAL A 186 -13.76 -3.22 18.17
N ASP A 187 -14.30 -2.19 17.52
CA ASP A 187 -15.39 -1.37 18.06
C ASP A 187 -16.59 -1.38 17.11
N MET A 188 -17.55 -2.25 17.41
CA MET A 188 -18.78 -2.40 16.63
C MET A 188 -19.80 -1.27 16.88
N THR A 189 -19.52 -0.33 17.79
CA THR A 189 -20.43 0.80 18.08
C THR A 189 -20.26 1.96 17.11
N ARG A 190 -19.22 1.94 16.27
CA ARG A 190 -18.93 2.99 15.30
C ARG A 190 -19.67 2.77 13.98
N SER A 191 -20.22 3.85 13.43
CA SER A 191 -21.09 3.85 12.25
C SER A 191 -20.36 4.02 10.91
N ASN A 192 -19.08 4.38 10.91
CA ASN A 192 -18.39 4.85 9.69
C ASN A 192 -18.03 3.71 8.72
N ALA A 193 -17.59 2.57 9.26
CA ALA A 193 -17.33 1.33 8.53
C ALA A 193 -17.21 0.17 9.53
N PRO A 194 -17.50 -1.07 9.13
CA PRO A 194 -17.17 -2.24 9.94
C PRO A 194 -15.66 -2.25 10.23
N PRO A 195 -15.22 -2.44 11.49
CA PRO A 195 -13.81 -2.50 11.80
C PRO A 195 -13.20 -3.75 11.14
N SER A 196 -12.12 -3.59 10.37
CA SER A 196 -11.44 -4.72 9.73
C SER A 196 -11.05 -5.80 10.75
N GLY A 197 -10.71 -5.41 11.98
CA GLY A 197 -10.37 -6.31 13.08
C GLY A 197 -11.51 -7.24 13.51
N ALA A 198 -12.77 -6.99 13.13
CA ALA A 198 -13.88 -7.88 13.46
C ALA A 198 -13.89 -9.15 12.60
N PHE A 199 -13.18 -9.17 11.46
CA PHE A 199 -13.12 -10.33 10.60
C PHE A 199 -12.06 -11.32 11.10
N GLU A 200 -12.45 -12.58 11.33
CA GLU A 200 -11.52 -13.65 11.70
C GLU A 200 -10.47 -13.92 10.60
N THR A 201 -10.81 -13.63 9.34
CA THR A 201 -9.96 -13.85 8.18
C THR A 201 -9.73 -12.54 7.41
N GLY A 202 -9.30 -11.50 8.12
CA GLY A 202 -8.92 -10.21 7.55
C GLY A 202 -7.64 -10.28 6.71
N HIS A 203 -7.39 -9.28 5.86
CA HIS A 203 -6.22 -9.28 4.99
C HIS A 203 -4.92 -9.19 5.81
N GLY A 204 -4.78 -8.23 6.73
CA GLY A 204 -3.57 -8.18 7.56
C GLY A 204 -3.44 -9.32 8.58
N ALA A 205 -4.54 -10.02 8.89
CA ALA A 205 -4.49 -11.26 9.67
C ALA A 205 -3.75 -12.39 8.95
N ALA A 206 -3.83 -12.44 7.61
CA ALA A 206 -3.04 -13.35 6.80
C ALA A 206 -1.60 -12.84 6.57
N VAL A 207 -1.45 -11.53 6.33
CA VAL A 207 -0.16 -10.91 5.98
C VAL A 207 0.83 -10.90 7.16
N ALA A 208 0.41 -10.42 8.33
CA ALA A 208 1.33 -10.17 9.43
C ALA A 208 2.01 -11.46 9.95
N PRO A 209 1.31 -12.60 10.10
CA PRO A 209 1.96 -13.85 10.50
C PRO A 209 2.94 -14.39 9.45
N LEU A 210 2.68 -14.17 8.15
CA LEU A 210 3.66 -14.49 7.10
C LEU A 210 4.90 -13.60 7.20
N ALA A 211 4.74 -12.33 7.56
CA ALA A 211 5.84 -11.36 7.67
C ALA A 211 6.67 -11.56 8.94
N ALA A 212 6.02 -11.79 10.07
CA ALA A 212 6.64 -11.67 11.38
C ALA A 212 6.25 -12.79 12.36
N GLY A 213 5.56 -13.86 11.95
CA GLY A 213 5.01 -14.86 12.87
C GLY A 213 5.95 -16.02 13.17
N PHE A 214 6.41 -16.18 14.42
CA PHE A 214 7.33 -17.24 14.85
C PHE A 214 6.66 -18.20 15.84
N ASP A 215 7.18 -19.41 15.98
CA ASP A 215 6.77 -20.31 17.07
C ASP A 215 7.13 -19.67 18.43
N PRO A 216 6.20 -19.67 19.41
CA PRO A 216 6.51 -19.22 20.77
C PRO A 216 7.68 -20.04 21.35
N GLY A 217 8.76 -19.37 21.73
CA GLY A 217 9.94 -20.02 22.32
C GLY A 217 11.14 -20.17 21.39
N THR A 218 11.06 -19.68 20.15
CA THR A 218 12.23 -19.59 19.27
C THR A 218 13.02 -18.32 19.57
N GLU A 219 14.34 -18.43 19.77
CA GLU A 219 15.24 -17.27 19.87
C GLU A 219 15.17 -16.39 18.62
N GLN A 220 14.94 -17.01 17.46
CA GLN A 220 14.71 -16.27 16.21
C GLN A 220 13.49 -15.34 16.33
N GLY A 221 12.41 -15.76 16.99
CA GLY A 221 11.27 -14.89 17.22
C GLY A 221 11.62 -13.67 18.08
N LYS A 222 12.41 -13.87 19.14
CA LYS A 222 12.86 -12.80 20.04
C LYS A 222 13.69 -11.74 19.31
N ASP A 223 14.58 -12.16 18.43
CA ASP A 223 15.41 -11.25 17.61
C ASP A 223 14.65 -10.54 16.48
N HIS A 224 13.36 -10.84 16.27
CA HIS A 224 12.54 -10.21 15.24
C HIS A 224 11.28 -9.55 15.81
N PRO A 225 11.41 -8.46 16.60
CA PRO A 225 10.28 -7.75 17.15
C PRO A 225 9.41 -7.12 16.04
N LEU A 226 8.11 -7.08 16.28
CA LEU A 226 7.12 -6.49 15.36
C LEU A 226 6.80 -5.05 15.76
N ILE A 227 6.81 -4.13 14.80
CA ILE A 227 6.14 -2.83 14.91
C ILE A 227 5.04 -2.78 13.87
N ALA A 228 3.80 -2.57 14.29
CA ALA A 228 2.63 -2.70 13.42
C ALA A 228 1.85 -1.40 13.29
N VAL A 229 1.19 -1.23 12.14
CA VAL A 229 0.22 -0.17 11.89
C VAL A 229 -1.05 -0.81 11.34
N CYS A 230 -2.17 -0.56 11.99
CA CYS A 230 -3.49 -0.86 11.48
C CYS A 230 -4.07 0.41 10.84
N LEU A 231 -4.22 0.37 9.52
CA LEU A 231 -4.82 1.47 8.74
C LEU A 231 -6.32 1.63 9.08
N PRO A 232 -6.91 2.83 8.89
CA PRO A 232 -8.33 3.06 9.09
C PRO A 232 -9.16 2.16 8.16
N PRO A 233 -10.31 1.61 8.61
CA PRO A 233 -11.13 0.74 7.78
C PRO A 233 -11.57 1.37 6.45
N LEU A 234 -11.72 2.70 6.40
CA LEU A 234 -12.07 3.42 5.17
C LEU A 234 -10.95 3.43 4.12
N ILE A 235 -9.68 3.28 4.52
CA ILE A 235 -8.58 3.10 3.58
C ILE A 235 -8.68 1.73 2.91
N THR A 236 -8.97 0.69 3.68
CA THR A 236 -9.21 -0.64 3.12
C THR A 236 -10.46 -0.65 2.25
N ALA A 237 -11.52 0.07 2.61
CA ALA A 237 -12.74 0.17 1.79
C ALA A 237 -12.52 0.93 0.46
N ASP A 238 -11.43 1.68 0.33
CA ASP A 238 -11.10 2.48 -0.85
C ASP A 238 -10.13 1.73 -1.78
N SER A 239 -10.67 0.88 -2.65
CA SER A 239 -9.86 0.10 -3.61
C SER A 239 -9.11 0.95 -4.63
N MET A 240 -9.54 2.20 -4.86
CA MET A 240 -8.87 3.17 -5.73
C MET A 240 -7.64 3.80 -5.09
N GLY A 241 -7.49 3.66 -3.77
CA GLY A 241 -6.36 4.15 -2.97
C GLY A 241 -6.14 5.66 -3.04
N VAL A 242 -7.20 6.43 -3.32
CA VAL A 242 -7.18 7.89 -3.27
C VAL A 242 -6.79 8.36 -1.87
N LEU A 243 -7.32 7.67 -0.85
CA LEU A 243 -7.16 8.05 0.55
C LEU A 243 -5.91 7.45 1.20
N ALA A 244 -5.30 6.44 0.57
CA ALA A 244 -4.26 5.61 1.17
C ALA A 244 -2.90 6.30 1.40
N PRO A 245 -2.40 7.24 0.55
CA PRO A 245 -1.01 7.71 0.64
C PRO A 245 -0.63 8.33 1.99
N VAL A 246 -1.47 9.19 2.58
CA VAL A 246 -1.15 9.89 3.84
C VAL A 246 -1.13 8.93 5.04
N PRO A 247 -2.16 8.10 5.27
CA PRO A 247 -2.14 7.08 6.32
C PRO A 247 -0.98 6.08 6.20
N ILE A 248 -0.65 5.64 4.98
CA ILE A 248 0.50 4.74 4.75
C ILE A 248 1.80 5.45 5.09
N LEU A 249 2.01 6.66 4.56
CA LEU A 249 3.26 7.41 4.75
C LEU A 249 3.52 7.72 6.23
N THR A 250 2.49 8.13 6.96
CA THR A 250 2.60 8.34 8.41
C THR A 250 2.77 7.03 9.17
N GLY A 251 2.21 5.92 8.68
CA GLY A 251 2.52 4.58 9.20
C GLY A 251 4.00 4.21 9.05
N ILE A 252 4.62 4.53 7.90
CA ILE A 252 6.07 4.33 7.72
C ILE A 252 6.87 5.19 8.70
N MET A 253 6.53 6.48 8.82
CA MET A 253 7.19 7.39 9.76
C MET A 253 7.07 6.91 11.21
N PHE A 254 5.90 6.39 11.60
CA PHE A 254 5.67 5.78 12.91
C PHE A 254 6.60 4.59 13.14
N ILE A 255 6.68 3.64 12.18
CA ILE A 255 7.56 2.46 12.31
C ILE A 255 9.02 2.89 12.49
N ILE A 256 9.51 3.84 11.69
CA ILE A 256 10.90 4.32 11.79
C ILE A 256 11.12 5.01 13.15
N SER A 257 10.21 5.87 13.57
CA SER A 257 10.28 6.57 14.86
C SER A 257 10.33 5.58 16.04
N ARG A 258 9.43 4.61 16.06
CA ARG A 258 9.37 3.56 17.11
C ARG A 258 10.54 2.59 17.04
N ALA A 259 11.09 2.32 15.86
CA ALA A 259 12.31 1.55 15.72
C ALA A 259 13.51 2.28 16.35
N CYS A 260 13.66 3.58 16.09
CA CYS A 260 14.67 4.41 16.76
C CYS A 260 14.48 4.41 18.29
N GLY A 261 13.23 4.55 18.76
CA GLY A 261 12.89 4.51 20.19
C GLY A 261 13.24 3.17 20.82
N LEU A 262 12.95 2.05 20.15
CA LEU A 262 13.32 0.71 20.62
C LEU A 262 14.84 0.53 20.73
N CYS A 263 15.63 0.99 19.74
CA CYS A 263 17.10 0.97 19.83
C CYS A 263 17.60 1.75 21.06
N ARG A 264 17.06 2.97 21.29
CA ARG A 264 17.41 3.79 22.47
C ARG A 264 17.00 3.10 23.78
N TYR A 265 15.86 2.42 23.80
CA TYR A 265 15.41 1.65 24.96
C TYR A 265 16.37 0.49 25.27
N ILE A 266 16.80 -0.26 24.25
CA ILE A 266 17.81 -1.33 24.41
C ILE A 266 19.12 -0.78 24.96
N GLU A 267 19.59 0.38 24.45
CA GLU A 267 20.79 1.04 24.96
C GLU A 267 20.66 1.39 26.44
N ARG A 268 19.50 1.94 26.83
CA ARG A 268 19.22 2.33 28.21
C ARG A 268 19.22 1.12 29.15
N GLN A 269 18.48 0.07 28.81
CA GLN A 269 18.39 -1.14 29.64
C GLN A 269 19.73 -1.88 29.73
N GLY A 270 20.45 -1.99 28.61
CA GLY A 270 21.79 -2.60 28.56
C GLY A 270 22.92 -1.72 29.08
N ARG A 271 22.64 -0.48 29.52
CA ARG A 271 23.63 0.56 29.88
C ARG A 271 24.71 0.74 28.80
N HIS A 272 24.32 0.64 27.55
CA HIS A 272 25.20 0.83 26.40
C HIS A 272 25.38 2.31 26.09
N ARG A 273 26.39 2.62 25.27
CA ARG A 273 26.59 3.99 24.79
C ARG A 273 25.43 4.39 23.89
N ARG A 274 25.06 5.67 23.92
CA ARG A 274 24.07 6.24 23.01
C ARG A 274 24.50 6.00 21.55
N ASN A 275 23.56 5.62 20.70
CA ASN A 275 23.77 5.29 19.29
C ASN A 275 24.75 4.12 19.05
N SER A 276 24.82 3.16 19.98
CA SER A 276 25.58 1.90 19.81
C SER A 276 24.71 0.71 19.39
N VAL A 277 23.39 0.88 19.33
CA VAL A 277 22.43 -0.10 18.81
C VAL A 277 21.82 0.46 17.53
N GLU A 278 22.02 -0.25 16.42
CA GLU A 278 21.54 0.12 15.09
C GLU A 278 20.87 -1.10 14.43
N LEU A 279 19.67 -1.46 14.90
CA LEU A 279 18.94 -2.60 14.35
C LEU A 279 18.47 -2.30 12.91
N PRO A 280 18.65 -3.22 11.93
CA PRO A 280 18.04 -3.10 10.62
C PRO A 280 16.51 -3.19 10.70
N VAL A 281 15.81 -2.60 9.74
CA VAL A 281 14.34 -2.61 9.66
C VAL A 281 13.89 -3.13 8.29
N VAL A 282 12.95 -4.08 8.28
CA VAL A 282 12.27 -4.53 7.05
C VAL A 282 10.78 -4.22 7.18
N ILE A 283 10.26 -3.36 6.32
CA ILE A 283 8.87 -2.92 6.34
C ILE A 283 8.10 -3.62 5.21
N ASN A 284 7.15 -4.45 5.58
CA ASN A 284 6.18 -5.03 4.66
C ASN A 284 4.96 -4.10 4.52
N LEU A 285 4.66 -3.71 3.28
CA LEU A 285 3.46 -2.96 2.91
C LEU A 285 2.71 -3.77 1.85
N SER A 286 1.74 -4.57 2.28
CA SER A 286 0.95 -5.48 1.40
C SER A 286 -0.27 -4.80 0.78
N MET A 287 -0.09 -3.56 0.33
CA MET A 287 -1.10 -2.73 -0.34
C MET A 287 -0.57 -2.23 -1.67
N GLY A 288 -1.47 -1.88 -2.59
CA GLY A 288 -1.08 -1.39 -3.90
C GLY A 288 -2.21 -0.91 -4.77
N LEU A 289 -1.85 -0.17 -5.82
CA LEU A 289 -2.77 0.37 -6.82
C LEU A 289 -2.44 -0.12 -8.23
N THR A 290 -3.49 -0.10 -9.07
CA THR A 290 -3.41 -0.45 -10.49
C THR A 290 -3.33 0.76 -11.40
N ALA A 291 -3.44 1.99 -10.89
CA ALA A 291 -3.08 3.17 -11.66
C ALA A 291 -2.12 4.08 -10.89
N GLY A 292 -1.41 4.90 -11.63
CA GLY A 292 -0.27 5.68 -11.19
C GLY A 292 0.83 5.74 -12.27
N PRO A 293 1.79 6.65 -12.10
CA PRO A 293 2.80 6.95 -13.12
C PRO A 293 3.83 5.82 -13.34
N ARG A 294 4.03 4.94 -12.34
CA ARG A 294 4.93 3.76 -12.39
C ARG A 294 6.40 4.05 -12.71
N ASP A 295 6.88 5.18 -12.23
CA ASP A 295 8.18 5.68 -12.66
C ASP A 295 9.01 6.27 -11.51
N GLY A 296 8.69 5.87 -10.28
CA GLY A 296 9.37 6.31 -9.06
C GLY A 296 8.96 7.71 -8.59
N SER A 297 8.08 8.40 -9.33
CA SER A 297 7.77 9.80 -9.04
C SER A 297 6.76 10.00 -7.94
N SER A 298 6.00 9.00 -7.51
CA SER A 298 5.00 9.23 -6.47
C SER A 298 5.69 9.63 -5.15
N PRO A 299 5.07 10.49 -4.34
CA PRO A 299 5.64 10.89 -3.06
C PRO A 299 5.98 9.73 -2.12
N LEU A 300 5.16 8.67 -2.14
CA LEU A 300 5.40 7.46 -1.36
C LEU A 300 6.66 6.73 -1.85
N GLU A 301 6.81 6.54 -3.16
CA GLU A 301 8.02 5.93 -3.76
C GLU A 301 9.27 6.74 -3.43
N ARG A 302 9.24 8.06 -3.63
CA ARG A 302 10.38 8.93 -3.33
C ARG A 302 10.78 8.90 -1.85
N PHE A 303 9.80 8.81 -0.96
CA PHE A 303 10.08 8.72 0.48
C PHE A 303 10.72 7.37 0.84
N MET A 304 10.17 6.25 0.35
CA MET A 304 10.76 4.93 0.53
C MET A 304 12.18 4.88 -0.02
N ASP A 305 12.40 5.41 -1.23
CA ASP A 305 13.71 5.48 -1.85
C ASP A 305 14.70 6.30 -1.02
N ALA A 306 14.28 7.47 -0.55
CA ALA A 306 15.14 8.34 0.23
C ALA A 306 15.54 7.74 1.58
N VAL A 307 14.63 7.02 2.24
CA VAL A 307 14.86 6.31 3.50
C VAL A 307 15.76 5.09 3.30
N SER A 308 15.58 4.32 2.23
CA SER A 308 16.43 3.16 1.93
C SER A 308 17.83 3.54 1.45
N ASP A 309 17.97 4.67 0.75
CA ASP A 309 19.25 5.21 0.28
C ASP A 309 20.03 5.93 1.40
N GLY A 310 19.31 6.57 2.33
CA GLY A 310 19.89 7.34 3.41
C GLY A 310 20.22 6.50 4.66
N LYS A 311 21.21 6.95 5.44
CA LYS A 311 21.37 6.47 6.81
C LYS A 311 20.40 7.23 7.72
N VAL A 312 19.50 6.52 8.39
CA VAL A 312 18.71 7.09 9.49
C VAL A 312 19.50 6.91 10.79
N ASN A 313 19.76 8.00 11.50
CA ASN A 313 20.54 7.98 12.73
C ASN A 313 19.91 7.04 13.78
N GLY A 314 20.68 6.09 14.32
CA GLY A 314 20.20 5.12 15.31
C GLY A 314 19.48 3.88 14.75
N LEU A 315 19.54 3.66 13.43
CA LEU A 315 19.06 2.45 12.78
C LEU A 315 20.09 1.88 11.80
N GLY A 316 20.00 0.58 11.57
CA GLY A 316 20.65 -0.09 10.45
C GLY A 316 19.91 0.19 9.13
N PRO A 317 20.22 -0.56 8.06
CA PRO A 317 19.52 -0.42 6.78
C PRO A 317 18.01 -0.61 6.91
N ILE A 318 17.26 0.17 6.14
CA ILE A 318 15.80 0.10 6.08
C ILE A 318 15.38 -0.37 4.69
N HIS A 319 14.68 -1.50 4.62
CA HIS A 319 14.18 -2.08 3.38
C HIS A 319 12.66 -2.11 3.35
N PHE A 320 12.09 -1.81 2.18
CA PHE A 320 10.65 -1.93 1.92
C PHE A 320 10.36 -3.13 1.04
N VAL A 321 9.31 -3.88 1.36
CA VAL A 321 8.83 -5.01 0.57
C VAL A 321 7.35 -4.82 0.28
N LEU A 322 7.01 -4.84 -1.02
CA LEU A 322 5.66 -4.66 -1.54
C LEU A 322 5.25 -5.83 -2.44
N PRO A 323 3.95 -6.11 -2.56
CA PRO A 323 3.45 -7.10 -3.51
C PRO A 323 3.63 -6.60 -4.94
N ALA A 324 3.97 -7.50 -5.85
CA ALA A 324 4.08 -7.16 -7.27
C ALA A 324 2.72 -6.74 -7.87
N GLY A 325 1.61 -7.24 -7.36
CA GLY A 325 0.25 -6.99 -7.86
C GLY A 325 -0.42 -8.25 -8.43
N ASN A 326 -1.75 -8.21 -8.56
CA ASN A 326 -2.57 -9.36 -8.93
C ASN A 326 -3.40 -9.17 -10.21
N HIS A 327 -3.11 -8.13 -11.00
CA HIS A 327 -4.02 -7.68 -12.08
C HIS A 327 -3.46 -7.92 -13.48
N ARG A 328 -2.51 -8.85 -13.65
CA ARG A 328 -1.89 -9.15 -14.96
C ARG A 328 -2.93 -9.37 -16.07
N GLN A 329 -3.98 -10.13 -15.75
CA GLN A 329 -5.03 -10.49 -16.69
C GLN A 329 -6.27 -9.60 -16.58
N GLY A 330 -6.22 -8.55 -15.75
CA GLY A 330 -7.36 -7.66 -15.50
C GLY A 330 -7.65 -6.72 -16.68
N ARG A 331 -6.80 -6.67 -17.71
CA ARG A 331 -6.90 -5.73 -18.85
C ARG A 331 -6.99 -4.27 -18.36
N LEU A 332 -6.25 -3.97 -17.28
CA LEU A 332 -6.23 -2.66 -16.64
C LEU A 332 -5.06 -1.81 -17.12
N ARG A 333 -4.25 -2.31 -18.07
CA ARG A 333 -3.08 -1.62 -18.62
C ARG A 333 -3.12 -1.63 -20.14
N ALA A 334 -2.83 -0.48 -20.74
CA ALA A 334 -2.68 -0.36 -22.18
C ALA A 334 -1.63 0.68 -22.57
N ARG A 335 -1.17 0.59 -23.81
CA ARG A 335 -0.24 1.53 -24.45
C ARG A 335 -0.83 1.98 -25.78
N LEU A 336 -0.85 3.28 -26.01
CA LEU A 336 -1.26 3.91 -27.24
C LEU A 336 -0.17 4.82 -27.78
N HIS A 337 -0.17 5.01 -29.09
CA HIS A 337 0.60 6.02 -29.80
C HIS A 337 -0.35 7.12 -30.33
N PRO A 338 0.18 8.30 -30.70
CA PRO A 338 -0.62 9.33 -31.37
C PRO A 338 -1.41 8.77 -32.55
N GLY A 339 -2.67 9.19 -32.68
CA GLY A 339 -3.61 8.71 -33.69
C GLY A 339 -4.31 7.39 -33.36
N GLN A 340 -3.95 6.71 -32.25
CA GLN A 340 -4.58 5.46 -31.85
C GLN A 340 -5.72 5.66 -30.85
N GLN A 341 -6.65 4.70 -30.85
CA GLN A 341 -7.77 4.61 -29.93
C GLN A 341 -7.94 3.21 -29.33
N LEU A 342 -8.64 3.15 -28.20
CA LEU A 342 -8.91 1.95 -27.42
C LEU A 342 -10.29 2.01 -26.78
N GLY A 343 -10.96 0.86 -26.69
CA GLY A 343 -12.20 0.73 -25.95
C GLY A 343 -11.96 0.71 -24.44
N TRP A 344 -12.79 1.40 -23.68
CA TRP A 344 -12.87 1.33 -22.22
C TRP A 344 -14.29 0.94 -21.84
N ARG A 345 -14.47 -0.24 -21.24
CA ARG A 345 -15.78 -0.77 -20.91
C ARG A 345 -16.16 -0.46 -19.48
N LEU A 346 -17.23 0.31 -19.31
CA LEU A 346 -17.87 0.55 -18.03
C LEU A 346 -18.98 -0.47 -17.83
N PRO A 347 -18.96 -1.22 -16.72
CA PRO A 347 -20.05 -2.14 -16.40
C PRO A 347 -21.35 -1.38 -16.12
N ALA A 348 -22.48 -2.01 -16.43
CA ALA A 348 -23.79 -1.56 -15.95
C ALA A 348 -23.94 -1.85 -14.45
N ASP A 349 -24.85 -1.14 -13.80
CA ASP A 349 -25.18 -1.30 -12.39
C ASP A 349 -23.98 -1.15 -11.44
N ASP A 350 -23.12 -0.16 -11.72
CA ASP A 350 -21.95 0.14 -10.91
C ASP A 350 -22.08 1.50 -10.18
N PRO A 351 -22.27 1.50 -8.84
CA PRO A 351 -22.46 2.72 -8.07
C PRO A 351 -21.14 3.40 -7.69
N THR A 352 -20.00 2.80 -8.03
CA THR A 352 -18.67 3.36 -7.79
C THR A 352 -18.16 4.13 -9.00
N ILE A 353 -17.11 4.91 -8.76
CA ILE A 353 -16.47 5.71 -9.80
C ILE A 353 -15.62 4.81 -10.68
N ASN A 354 -15.56 5.09 -11.97
CA ASN A 354 -14.60 4.45 -12.86
C ASN A 354 -13.61 5.49 -13.36
N ALA A 355 -12.31 5.20 -13.23
CA ALA A 355 -11.26 6.14 -13.59
C ALA A 355 -10.16 5.49 -14.43
N VAL A 356 -9.63 6.25 -15.36
CA VAL A 356 -8.46 5.91 -16.18
C VAL A 356 -7.42 7.01 -16.03
N GLU A 357 -6.18 6.63 -15.75
CA GLU A 357 -5.03 7.51 -15.84
C GLU A 357 -4.32 7.33 -17.17
N ILE A 358 -3.85 8.43 -17.76
CA ILE A 358 -3.12 8.47 -19.02
C ILE A 358 -1.84 9.24 -18.78
N TRP A 359 -0.69 8.60 -18.98
CA TRP A 359 0.61 9.19 -18.75
C TRP A 359 1.39 9.28 -20.06
N GLY A 360 1.74 10.50 -20.47
CA GLY A 360 2.50 10.75 -21.70
C GLY A 360 4.00 10.42 -21.57
N PRO A 361 4.79 10.66 -22.62
CA PRO A 361 6.25 10.60 -22.56
C PRO A 361 6.86 11.61 -21.58
N ARG A 362 8.15 11.43 -21.25
CA ARG A 362 8.93 12.42 -20.49
C ARG A 362 9.55 13.46 -21.43
N TYR A 363 9.54 14.72 -21.00
CA TYR A 363 10.11 15.84 -21.77
C TYR A 363 10.95 16.75 -20.87
N ARG A 364 11.86 17.53 -21.48
CA ARG A 364 12.68 18.53 -20.77
C ARG A 364 12.08 19.94 -20.74
N ASN A 365 11.11 20.21 -21.61
CA ASN A 365 10.49 21.52 -21.69
C ASN A 365 9.54 21.73 -20.51
N SER A 366 9.27 22.98 -20.15
CA SER A 366 8.26 23.31 -19.14
C SER A 366 6.89 22.73 -19.54
N PRO A 367 6.09 22.22 -18.59
CA PRO A 367 4.80 21.63 -18.89
C PRO A 367 3.88 22.65 -19.58
N GLY A 368 3.49 22.35 -20.81
CA GLY A 368 2.59 23.16 -21.63
C GLY A 368 1.12 22.78 -21.43
N ALA A 369 0.27 23.21 -22.37
CA ALA A 369 -1.13 22.79 -22.45
C ALA A 369 -1.33 21.69 -23.52
N ASP A 370 -0.26 20.94 -23.80
CA ASP A 370 -0.13 20.19 -25.04
C ASP A 370 -0.79 18.82 -24.96
N LEU A 371 -0.91 18.21 -23.77
CA LEU A 371 -1.55 16.91 -23.62
C LEU A 371 -3.07 17.02 -23.84
N LYS A 372 -3.60 16.22 -24.76
CA LYS A 372 -5.04 16.11 -25.07
C LYS A 372 -5.49 14.66 -25.02
N VAL A 373 -6.76 14.44 -24.70
CA VAL A 373 -7.40 13.13 -24.87
C VAL A 373 -8.72 13.30 -25.60
N SER A 374 -9.01 12.39 -26.53
CA SER A 374 -10.31 12.25 -27.16
C SER A 374 -11.14 11.20 -26.43
N LEU A 375 -12.39 11.54 -26.12
CA LEU A 375 -13.34 10.65 -25.45
C LEU A 375 -14.64 10.58 -26.25
N ALA A 376 -15.16 9.38 -26.46
CA ALA A 376 -16.50 9.16 -26.98
C ALA A 376 -17.27 8.21 -26.06
N ALA A 377 -18.38 8.66 -25.49
CA ALA A 377 -19.29 7.79 -24.77
C ALA A 377 -20.15 6.97 -25.76
N PRO A 378 -20.75 5.84 -25.33
CA PRO A 378 -21.59 5.01 -26.19
C PRO A 378 -22.67 5.82 -26.91
N GLY A 379 -22.66 5.76 -28.25
CA GLY A 379 -23.65 6.44 -29.10
C GLY A 379 -23.44 7.96 -29.26
N LEU A 380 -22.37 8.53 -28.68
CA LEU A 380 -22.04 9.95 -28.83
C LEU A 380 -20.83 10.17 -29.75
N ALA A 381 -20.77 11.35 -30.36
CA ALA A 381 -19.61 11.78 -31.12
C ALA A 381 -18.39 11.99 -30.21
N PRO A 382 -17.16 11.78 -30.72
CA PRO A 382 -15.95 12.04 -29.95
C PRO A 382 -15.79 13.53 -29.62
N ALA A 383 -15.29 13.81 -28.42
CA ALA A 383 -14.91 15.15 -27.98
C ALA A 383 -13.47 15.13 -27.44
N THR A 384 -12.70 16.16 -27.79
CA THR A 384 -11.31 16.30 -27.36
C THR A 384 -11.19 17.36 -26.27
N THR A 385 -10.41 17.08 -25.24
CA THR A 385 -10.13 18.04 -24.17
C THR A 385 -9.44 19.30 -24.68
N ILE A 386 -9.73 20.43 -24.05
CA ILE A 386 -9.04 21.70 -24.27
C ILE A 386 -8.50 22.18 -22.93
N PHE A 387 -7.19 22.11 -22.78
CA PHE A 387 -6.48 22.75 -21.67
C PHE A 387 -5.75 23.98 -22.20
N THR A 388 -5.64 25.00 -21.36
CA THR A 388 -4.85 26.22 -21.61
C THR A 388 -3.76 26.42 -20.56
N ALA A 389 -3.76 25.64 -19.48
CA ALA A 389 -2.73 25.63 -18.45
C ALA A 389 -2.69 24.29 -17.69
N PRO A 390 -1.56 23.96 -17.04
CA PRO A 390 -1.48 22.89 -16.04
C PRO A 390 -2.57 22.96 -14.96
N ARG A 391 -2.95 21.79 -14.41
CA ARG A 391 -3.87 21.66 -13.25
C ARG A 391 -5.30 22.13 -13.53
N GLN A 392 -5.68 22.18 -14.81
CA GLN A 392 -7.05 22.43 -15.28
C GLN A 392 -7.86 21.12 -15.39
N PHE A 393 -9.16 21.29 -15.61
CA PHE A 393 -10.05 20.19 -15.93
C PHE A 393 -11.01 20.55 -17.08
N SER A 394 -11.46 19.54 -17.80
CA SER A 394 -12.56 19.61 -18.76
C SER A 394 -13.70 18.70 -18.30
N ILE A 395 -14.92 18.96 -18.75
CA ILE A 395 -16.10 18.13 -18.47
C ILE A 395 -16.71 17.69 -19.79
N LEU A 396 -16.91 16.39 -19.97
CA LEU A 396 -17.72 15.84 -21.05
C LEU A 396 -19.19 15.88 -20.64
N ARG A 397 -20.04 16.50 -21.46
CA ARG A 397 -21.48 16.58 -21.22
C ARG A 397 -22.27 15.83 -22.28
N GLY A 398 -23.36 15.20 -21.85
CA GLY A 398 -24.34 14.59 -22.72
C GLY A 398 -25.20 15.62 -23.46
N PRO A 399 -26.00 15.20 -24.45
CA PRO A 399 -26.92 16.08 -25.18
C PRO A 399 -27.97 16.78 -24.30
N ASP A 400 -28.30 16.18 -23.16
CA ASP A 400 -29.20 16.71 -22.13
C ASP A 400 -28.50 17.67 -21.15
N GLY A 401 -27.19 17.90 -21.32
CA GLY A 401 -26.38 18.73 -20.45
C GLY A 401 -25.86 18.02 -19.20
N ALA A 402 -26.12 16.72 -19.01
CA ALA A 402 -25.62 15.96 -17.87
C ALA A 402 -24.10 15.78 -17.95
N ASP A 403 -23.40 15.90 -16.82
CA ASP A 403 -21.96 15.64 -16.75
C ASP A 403 -21.72 14.11 -16.82
N LEU A 404 -21.03 13.66 -17.87
CA LEU A 404 -20.74 12.24 -18.12
C LEU A 404 -19.34 11.83 -17.65
N ALA A 405 -18.37 12.74 -17.75
CA ALA A 405 -17.01 12.50 -17.28
C ALA A 405 -16.28 13.82 -16.97
N TRP A 406 -15.31 13.75 -16.05
CA TRP A 406 -14.36 14.81 -15.74
C TRP A 406 -12.97 14.37 -16.18
N VAL A 407 -12.22 15.30 -16.76
CA VAL A 407 -10.84 15.05 -17.21
C VAL A 407 -9.91 16.06 -16.58
N TYR A 408 -8.95 15.61 -15.79
CA TYR A 408 -8.01 16.45 -15.04
C TYR A 408 -6.61 16.33 -15.63
N TYR A 409 -5.95 17.46 -15.90
CA TYR A 409 -4.56 17.50 -16.36
C TYR A 409 -3.62 17.87 -15.22
N THR A 410 -2.69 16.99 -14.87
CA THR A 410 -1.68 17.20 -13.82
C THR A 410 -0.30 16.78 -14.31
N PRO A 411 0.60 17.74 -14.61
CA PRO A 411 1.98 17.41 -14.91
C PRO A 411 2.75 17.06 -13.62
N THR A 412 3.69 16.13 -13.75
CA THR A 412 4.60 15.70 -12.68
C THR A 412 6.03 16.12 -13.03
N ALA A 413 6.71 16.78 -12.09
CA ALA A 413 8.11 17.17 -12.22
C ALA A 413 9.02 16.11 -11.61
N PHE A 414 10.19 15.92 -12.23
CA PHE A 414 11.23 15.01 -11.77
C PHE A 414 12.43 15.79 -11.23
N PRO A 415 13.23 15.20 -10.31
CA PRO A 415 14.44 15.83 -9.79
C PRO A 415 15.49 16.17 -10.84
N ASP A 416 15.51 15.46 -11.97
CA ASP A 416 16.42 15.71 -13.10
C ASP A 416 15.99 16.87 -14.01
N GLY A 417 14.93 17.60 -13.62
CA GLY A 417 14.37 18.72 -14.37
C GLY A 417 13.47 18.31 -15.54
N THR A 418 13.24 17.00 -15.74
CA THR A 418 12.24 16.54 -16.72
C THR A 418 10.83 16.62 -16.14
N HIS A 419 9.84 16.58 -17.02
CA HIS A 419 8.43 16.56 -16.69
C HIS A 419 7.71 15.46 -17.46
N ARG A 420 6.60 15.00 -16.90
CA ARG A 420 5.69 14.05 -17.53
C ARG A 420 4.26 14.51 -17.34
N ASP A 421 3.50 14.51 -18.43
CA ASP A 421 2.09 14.88 -18.39
C ASP A 421 1.24 13.70 -17.94
N GLY A 422 0.31 13.97 -17.03
CA GLY A 422 -0.68 13.00 -16.55
C GLY A 422 -2.10 13.54 -16.75
N ILE A 423 -2.98 12.71 -17.27
CA ILE A 423 -4.43 12.94 -17.31
C ILE A 423 -5.13 11.91 -16.43
N VAL A 424 -6.15 12.33 -15.70
CA VAL A 424 -7.10 11.43 -15.04
C VAL A 424 -8.49 11.67 -15.63
N VAL A 425 -9.05 10.65 -16.25
CA VAL A 425 -10.44 10.62 -16.71
C VAL A 425 -11.26 9.93 -15.64
N ILE A 426 -12.35 10.56 -15.20
CA ILE A 426 -13.29 10.04 -14.20
C ILE A 426 -14.67 10.02 -14.83
N ALA A 427 -15.25 8.84 -15.04
CA ALA A 427 -16.61 8.71 -15.51
C ALA A 427 -17.61 8.76 -14.35
N THR A 428 -18.79 9.32 -14.61
CA THR A 428 -19.94 9.27 -13.69
C THR A 428 -20.32 7.81 -13.44
N PRO A 429 -20.61 7.39 -12.18
CA PRO A 429 -21.07 6.03 -11.87
C PRO A 429 -22.26 5.61 -12.73
N THR A 430 -22.32 4.35 -13.16
CA THR A 430 -23.40 3.84 -14.04
C THR A 430 -24.65 3.40 -13.29
N CYS A 431 -24.58 3.38 -11.95
CA CYS A 431 -25.73 3.19 -11.07
C CYS A 431 -25.87 4.38 -10.11
N PRO A 432 -27.03 5.05 -10.06
CA PRO A 432 -27.27 6.08 -9.07
C PRO A 432 -27.39 5.48 -7.66
N THR A 433 -26.92 6.22 -6.65
CA THR A 433 -27.06 5.79 -5.23
C THR A 433 -28.40 6.21 -4.62
N ARG A 434 -29.08 7.21 -5.21
CA ARG A 434 -30.41 7.67 -4.82
C ARG A 434 -31.28 7.86 -6.04
N LEU A 435 -32.58 7.74 -5.84
CA LEU A 435 -33.55 8.01 -6.89
C LEU A 435 -33.42 9.47 -7.37
N GLY A 436 -33.24 9.65 -8.68
CA GLY A 436 -33.10 10.95 -9.32
C GLY A 436 -31.67 11.49 -9.40
N ASP A 437 -30.67 10.80 -8.83
CA ASP A 437 -29.27 11.15 -9.07
C ASP A 437 -28.89 10.89 -10.55
N PRO A 438 -28.07 11.74 -11.18
CA PRO A 438 -27.54 11.46 -12.51
C PRO A 438 -26.60 10.25 -12.46
N PHE A 439 -26.56 9.49 -13.56
CA PHE A 439 -25.67 8.34 -13.72
C PHE A 439 -25.07 8.35 -15.13
N GLY A 440 -23.87 7.77 -15.26
CA GLY A 440 -23.13 7.68 -16.51
C GLY A 440 -23.66 6.59 -17.43
N LEU A 441 -23.22 6.64 -18.70
CA LEU A 441 -23.59 5.67 -19.71
C LEU A 441 -22.74 4.39 -19.57
N PRO A 442 -23.33 3.21 -19.26
CA PRO A 442 -22.61 1.96 -19.30
C PRO A 442 -22.31 1.54 -20.74
N GLY A 443 -21.29 0.71 -20.93
CA GLY A 443 -20.88 0.19 -22.23
C GLY A 443 -19.47 0.60 -22.63
N GLU A 444 -19.17 0.51 -23.93
CA GLU A 444 -17.84 0.76 -24.46
C GLU A 444 -17.65 2.22 -24.85
N TRP A 445 -16.86 2.92 -24.05
CA TRP A 445 -16.33 4.24 -24.35
C TRP A 445 -15.09 4.10 -25.22
N GLN A 446 -14.81 5.09 -26.07
CA GLN A 446 -13.55 5.17 -26.80
C GLN A 446 -12.64 6.22 -26.15
N ILE A 447 -11.39 5.83 -25.91
CA ILE A 447 -10.32 6.72 -25.48
C ILE A 447 -9.31 6.81 -26.64
N GLY A 448 -9.02 8.03 -27.10
CA GLY A 448 -8.09 8.29 -28.19
C GLY A 448 -6.97 9.25 -27.80
N ILE A 449 -5.78 9.00 -28.34
CA ILE A 449 -4.64 9.93 -28.28
C ILE A 449 -4.60 10.66 -29.62
N PRO A 450 -4.85 11.98 -29.65
CA PRO A 450 -4.78 12.76 -30.90
C PRO A 450 -3.45 12.61 -31.63
N ASP A 451 -3.48 12.69 -32.96
CA ASP A 451 -2.34 12.50 -33.86
C ASP A 451 -1.34 13.68 -33.86
N ASP A 452 -1.80 14.86 -33.46
CA ASP A 452 -1.00 16.07 -33.30
C ASP A 452 -0.13 16.08 -32.03
N LEU A 453 -0.27 15.06 -31.17
CA LEU A 453 0.54 14.94 -29.96
C LEU A 453 1.96 14.43 -30.25
N PRO A 454 2.95 14.76 -29.38
CA PRO A 454 4.31 14.28 -29.57
C PRO A 454 4.39 12.75 -29.63
N GLN A 455 5.28 12.27 -30.49
CA GLN A 455 5.53 10.84 -30.67
C GLN A 455 6.05 10.20 -29.39
N GLY A 456 5.59 8.99 -29.09
CA GLY A 456 5.99 8.21 -27.93
C GLY A 456 4.87 7.31 -27.41
N ASP A 457 5.13 6.71 -26.25
CA ASP A 457 4.16 5.89 -25.54
C ASP A 457 3.24 6.75 -24.68
N TYR A 458 1.94 6.56 -24.86
CA TYR A 458 0.90 7.03 -23.95
C TYR A 458 0.37 5.85 -23.18
N GLU A 459 0.50 5.92 -21.87
CA GLU A 459 0.35 4.81 -20.97
C GLU A 459 -0.96 4.91 -20.20
N LEU A 460 -1.88 3.99 -20.46
CA LEU A 460 -3.21 4.00 -19.87
C LEU A 460 -3.30 2.99 -18.73
N SER A 461 -3.90 3.38 -17.62
CA SER A 461 -4.16 2.51 -16.46
C SER A 461 -5.59 2.70 -15.97
N ALA A 462 -6.38 1.63 -15.95
CA ALA A 462 -7.68 1.64 -15.30
C ALA A 462 -7.50 1.44 -13.78
N GLN A 463 -8.15 2.29 -13.00
CA GLN A 463 -8.13 2.20 -11.54
C GLN A 463 -8.88 0.97 -11.05
N ARG A 464 -8.41 0.43 -9.92
CA ARG A 464 -8.95 -0.77 -9.30
C ARG A 464 -10.30 -0.46 -8.67
N ASP A 465 -11.30 -1.25 -9.03
CA ASP A 465 -12.64 -1.13 -8.49
C ASP A 465 -13.20 -2.52 -8.19
N GLU A 466 -13.09 -2.93 -6.93
CA GLU A 466 -13.55 -4.23 -6.49
C GLU A 466 -14.10 -4.23 -5.08
N VAL A 467 -14.88 -5.27 -4.79
CA VAL A 467 -15.47 -5.47 -3.47
C VAL A 467 -14.46 -6.14 -2.57
N ILE A 468 -13.95 -5.38 -1.60
CA ILE A 468 -13.09 -5.94 -0.56
C ILE A 468 -13.95 -6.63 0.49
N ARG A 469 -13.57 -7.85 0.87
CA ARG A 469 -14.31 -8.66 1.84
C ARG A 469 -14.59 -7.87 3.11
N GLY A 470 -15.85 -7.90 3.56
CA GLY A 470 -16.28 -7.15 4.74
C GLY A 470 -16.83 -5.74 4.44
N PHE A 471 -16.54 -5.19 3.26
CA PHE A 471 -17.07 -3.91 2.80
C PHE A 471 -18.13 -4.13 1.72
N ARG A 472 -19.38 -3.80 2.03
CA ARG A 472 -20.50 -3.92 1.09
C ARG A 472 -20.53 -2.74 0.12
N LYS A 473 -19.62 -2.72 -0.86
CA LYS A 473 -19.77 -1.90 -2.07
C LYS A 473 -20.20 -2.83 -3.20
N ALA A 474 -21.06 -2.37 -4.12
CA ALA A 474 -21.42 -3.13 -5.32
C ALA A 474 -20.50 -2.79 -6.50
N ALA A 475 -19.21 -2.59 -6.19
CA ALA A 475 -18.19 -2.16 -7.14
C ALA A 475 -18.01 -3.16 -8.27
N ARG A 476 -17.83 -2.67 -9.49
CA ARG A 476 -17.60 -3.50 -10.68
C ARG A 476 -16.43 -2.94 -11.47
N GLN A 477 -15.36 -3.73 -11.57
CA GLN A 477 -14.16 -3.35 -12.32
C GLN A 477 -14.47 -3.03 -13.79
N SER A 478 -14.16 -1.81 -14.24
CA SER A 478 -14.03 -1.48 -15.68
C SER A 478 -12.72 -2.00 -16.25
N TRP A 479 -12.66 -2.20 -17.57
CA TRP A 479 -11.48 -2.74 -18.24
C TRP A 479 -11.30 -2.20 -19.65
N PHE A 480 -10.09 -2.32 -20.19
CA PHE A 480 -9.82 -1.98 -21.58
C PHE A 480 -10.24 -3.10 -22.53
N HIS A 481 -10.99 -2.72 -23.55
CA HIS A 481 -11.38 -3.58 -24.65
C HIS A 481 -10.49 -3.34 -25.87
N ASP A 482 -9.79 -4.39 -26.26
CA ASP A 482 -8.92 -4.45 -27.41
C ASP A 482 -9.26 -5.72 -28.20
N PRO A 483 -9.70 -5.60 -29.47
CA PRO A 483 -9.99 -6.75 -30.33
C PRO A 483 -8.79 -7.67 -30.56
N ASP A 484 -7.56 -7.13 -30.50
CA ASP A 484 -6.34 -7.91 -30.73
C ASP A 484 -5.83 -8.61 -29.46
N TYR A 485 -6.42 -8.31 -28.30
CA TYR A 485 -6.07 -8.97 -27.04
C TYR A 485 -6.70 -10.37 -26.97
N ARG A 486 -5.85 -11.39 -26.85
CA ARG A 486 -6.27 -12.80 -26.77
C ARG A 486 -6.08 -13.31 -25.35
N ALA A 487 -7.16 -13.67 -24.65
CA ALA A 487 -7.07 -14.22 -23.30
C ALA A 487 -6.55 -15.66 -23.27
N TYR A 488 -6.83 -16.44 -24.31
CA TYR A 488 -6.51 -17.86 -24.39
C TYR A 488 -5.87 -18.22 -25.73
N ASP A 489 -5.00 -19.22 -25.72
CA ASP A 489 -4.44 -19.83 -26.93
C ASP A 489 -5.45 -20.78 -27.60
N MET A 490 -5.06 -21.37 -28.74
CA MET A 490 -5.93 -22.30 -29.48
C MET A 490 -6.26 -23.59 -28.72
N ALA A 491 -5.49 -23.92 -27.67
CA ALA A 491 -5.70 -25.06 -26.80
C ALA A 491 -6.51 -24.70 -25.54
N GLY A 492 -7.01 -23.46 -25.43
CA GLY A 492 -7.78 -22.97 -24.29
C GLY A 492 -6.92 -22.64 -23.05
N ARG A 493 -5.60 -22.57 -23.16
CA ARG A 493 -4.70 -22.22 -22.05
C ARG A 493 -4.59 -20.71 -21.95
N PRO A 494 -4.49 -20.14 -20.74
CA PRO A 494 -4.38 -18.70 -20.59
C PRO A 494 -3.06 -18.20 -21.18
N ILE A 495 -3.12 -17.13 -21.98
CA ILE A 495 -1.95 -16.41 -22.49
C ILE A 495 -1.41 -15.52 -21.38
N LEU A 496 -0.15 -15.72 -20.97
CA LEU A 496 0.39 -15.15 -19.74
C LEU A 496 1.39 -14.00 -19.95
N THR A 497 1.87 -13.79 -21.17
CA THR A 497 2.84 -12.76 -21.56
C THR A 497 2.34 -11.99 -22.78
N ASP A 498 2.94 -10.84 -23.06
CA ASP A 498 2.59 -10.08 -24.27
C ASP A 498 3.17 -10.72 -25.53
N ALA A 499 4.35 -11.34 -25.42
CA ALA A 499 4.96 -12.11 -26.50
C ALA A 499 4.06 -13.25 -26.99
N ASP A 500 3.42 -13.97 -26.07
CA ASP A 500 2.53 -15.10 -26.39
C ASP A 500 1.19 -14.68 -27.02
N ASN A 501 0.81 -13.39 -26.94
CA ASN A 501 -0.44 -12.90 -27.54
C ASN A 501 -0.40 -12.99 -29.07
N GLY A 502 0.77 -12.70 -29.67
CA GLY A 502 0.91 -12.44 -31.09
C GLY A 502 0.21 -11.13 -31.52
N GLY A 503 0.50 -10.66 -32.74
CA GLY A 503 -0.05 -9.40 -33.24
C GLY A 503 0.54 -8.17 -32.53
N SER A 504 -0.25 -7.09 -32.43
CA SER A 504 0.15 -5.84 -31.79
C SER A 504 -0.96 -5.32 -30.87
N PRO A 505 -1.33 -6.07 -29.82
CA PRO A 505 -2.34 -5.62 -28.88
C PRO A 505 -1.89 -4.33 -28.18
N LYS A 506 -2.83 -3.43 -27.97
CA LYS A 506 -2.68 -2.20 -27.18
C LYS A 506 -2.82 -2.50 -25.69
N VAL A 507 -3.67 -3.47 -25.33
CA VAL A 507 -3.79 -3.94 -23.95
C VAL A 507 -2.64 -4.89 -23.65
N ILE A 508 -1.90 -4.61 -22.58
CA ILE A 508 -0.66 -5.29 -22.23
C ILE A 508 -0.74 -5.99 -20.87
N ARG A 509 0.08 -7.02 -20.69
CA ARG A 509 0.27 -7.81 -19.47
C ARG A 509 1.54 -7.42 -18.73
N ALA A 510 2.54 -6.92 -19.46
CA ALA A 510 3.68 -6.20 -18.91
C ALA A 510 3.22 -4.92 -18.21
N ASP A 511 4.10 -4.37 -17.36
CA ASP A 511 3.87 -3.09 -16.67
C ASP A 511 2.57 -3.02 -15.84
N THR A 512 2.10 -4.18 -15.37
CA THR A 512 0.92 -4.31 -14.50
C THR A 512 1.27 -4.27 -13.02
N VAL A 513 2.54 -4.01 -12.71
CA VAL A 513 3.07 -3.93 -11.34
C VAL A 513 2.34 -2.88 -10.50
N ASN A 514 2.28 -3.15 -9.19
CA ASN A 514 1.87 -2.21 -8.15
C ASN A 514 2.59 -0.86 -8.29
N THR A 515 1.82 0.22 -8.40
CA THR A 515 2.36 1.57 -8.64
C THR A 515 3.13 2.15 -7.47
N TYR A 516 2.94 1.64 -6.25
CA TYR A 516 3.76 2.02 -5.10
C TYR A 516 5.14 1.35 -5.09
N ALA A 517 5.35 0.33 -5.94
CA ALA A 517 6.53 -0.53 -5.88
C ALA A 517 7.56 -0.24 -6.99
N THR A 518 7.38 0.83 -7.78
CA THR A 518 8.25 1.17 -8.92
C THR A 518 9.42 2.09 -8.59
N GLY A 519 9.56 2.49 -7.31
CA GLY A 519 10.74 3.15 -6.80
C GLY A 519 12.04 2.34 -7.03
N ARG A 520 13.17 3.01 -6.83
CA ARG A 520 14.50 2.44 -7.04
C ARG A 520 14.83 1.31 -6.06
N TRP A 521 14.40 1.44 -4.81
CA TRP A 521 14.81 0.60 -3.68
C TRP A 521 13.80 -0.45 -3.23
N PRO A 522 12.48 -0.18 -3.19
CA PRO A 522 11.51 -1.17 -2.73
C PRO A 522 11.57 -2.47 -3.52
N LEU A 523 11.46 -3.59 -2.79
CA LEU A 523 11.41 -4.93 -3.36
C LEU A 523 9.98 -5.32 -3.74
N ARG A 524 9.84 -6.04 -4.85
CA ARG A 524 8.56 -6.54 -5.36
C ARG A 524 8.49 -8.06 -5.18
N GLY A 525 7.55 -8.53 -4.36
CA GLY A 525 7.27 -9.94 -4.13
C GLY A 525 6.25 -10.52 -5.11
N GLY A 526 6.69 -11.45 -5.95
CA GLY A 526 5.85 -12.21 -6.88
C GLY A 526 5.32 -13.52 -6.32
N ALA A 527 4.29 -14.08 -6.94
CA ALA A 527 3.66 -15.32 -6.49
C ALA A 527 3.93 -16.50 -7.43
N VAL A 528 4.20 -17.66 -6.83
CA VAL A 528 4.27 -18.97 -7.50
C VAL A 528 3.37 -19.98 -6.81
N ASP A 529 3.05 -21.06 -7.51
CA ASP A 529 2.52 -22.26 -6.86
C ASP A 529 3.63 -23.11 -6.24
N ALA A 530 3.35 -23.74 -5.11
CA ALA A 530 4.31 -24.53 -4.35
C ALA A 530 4.72 -25.82 -5.07
N GLN A 531 3.80 -26.46 -5.79
CA GLN A 531 4.05 -27.77 -6.42
C GLN A 531 4.99 -27.69 -7.62
N SER A 532 4.76 -26.74 -8.52
CA SER A 532 5.49 -26.63 -9.79
C SER A 532 6.40 -25.41 -9.89
N ALA A 533 6.39 -24.54 -8.87
CA ALA A 533 7.17 -23.32 -8.83
C ALA A 533 6.87 -22.35 -10.00
N ARG A 534 5.72 -22.53 -10.66
CA ARG A 534 5.32 -21.69 -11.80
C ARG A 534 4.69 -20.41 -11.28
N THR A 535 4.99 -19.32 -11.97
CA THR A 535 4.38 -18.02 -11.68
C THR A 535 2.86 -18.11 -11.82
N THR A 536 2.13 -17.64 -10.80
CA THR A 536 0.67 -17.70 -10.80
C THR A 536 0.07 -16.84 -11.90
N ALA A 537 -1.13 -17.21 -12.37
CA ALA A 537 -1.78 -16.58 -13.51
C ALA A 537 -2.04 -15.07 -13.31
N TYR A 538 -2.26 -14.64 -12.08
CA TYR A 538 -2.62 -13.26 -11.74
C TYR A 538 -1.42 -12.34 -11.46
N THR A 539 -0.23 -12.89 -11.16
CA THR A 539 0.93 -12.09 -10.73
C THR A 539 1.29 -11.05 -11.78
N SER A 540 1.23 -9.79 -11.38
CA SER A 540 1.62 -8.65 -12.20
C SER A 540 3.07 -8.75 -12.66
N LEU A 541 3.34 -8.22 -13.85
CA LEU A 541 4.68 -8.23 -14.46
C LEU A 541 5.31 -6.85 -14.44
N LEU A 542 6.64 -6.84 -14.31
CA LEU A 542 7.47 -5.65 -14.41
C LEU A 542 7.65 -5.24 -15.88
N SER A 543 8.19 -4.04 -16.08
CA SER A 543 8.58 -3.49 -17.37
C SER A 543 10.07 -3.13 -17.38
N ASP A 544 10.64 -3.04 -18.57
CA ASP A 544 12.00 -2.55 -18.83
C ASP A 544 12.29 -1.16 -18.24
N LYS A 545 11.25 -0.34 -18.00
CA LYS A 545 11.32 0.99 -17.39
C LYS A 545 11.80 0.97 -15.93
N GLN A 546 11.80 -0.18 -15.27
CA GLN A 546 12.03 -0.30 -13.82
C GLN A 546 13.51 -0.49 -13.45
N SER A 547 14.42 0.19 -14.16
CA SER A 547 15.89 0.28 -13.98
C SER A 547 16.73 -0.96 -14.29
N ASP A 548 16.12 -2.11 -14.59
CA ASP A 548 16.84 -3.34 -14.90
C ASP A 548 16.17 -4.08 -16.06
N PRO A 549 16.76 -4.06 -17.27
CA PRO A 549 16.23 -4.79 -18.43
C PRO A 549 16.10 -6.29 -18.21
N LEU A 550 16.89 -6.89 -17.31
CA LEU A 550 16.78 -8.32 -16.96
C LEU A 550 15.45 -8.64 -16.25
N LEU A 551 14.80 -7.61 -15.71
CA LEU A 551 13.50 -7.73 -15.05
C LEU A 551 12.32 -7.45 -15.99
N ASN A 552 12.53 -7.18 -17.28
CA ASN A 552 11.41 -7.00 -18.19
C ASN A 552 10.52 -8.26 -18.20
N GLU A 553 9.21 -8.04 -18.05
CA GLU A 553 8.20 -9.09 -17.92
C GLU A 553 8.43 -10.10 -16.79
N GLN A 554 9.30 -9.78 -15.82
CA GLN A 554 9.49 -10.64 -14.65
C GLN A 554 8.37 -10.42 -13.62
N PRO A 555 8.05 -11.42 -12.79
CA PRO A 555 6.97 -11.37 -11.81
C PRO A 555 7.37 -10.72 -10.47
N GLY A 556 8.34 -9.80 -10.47
CA GLY A 556 8.89 -9.18 -9.25
C GLY A 556 10.42 -9.35 -9.14
N ASP A 557 10.99 -8.87 -8.04
CA ASP A 557 12.41 -9.07 -7.74
C ASP A 557 12.67 -10.49 -7.23
N CYS A 558 11.79 -10.99 -6.38
CA CYS A 558 11.82 -12.36 -5.88
C CYS A 558 10.39 -12.88 -5.83
N ARG A 559 10.23 -14.20 -5.79
CA ARG A 559 8.93 -14.87 -5.72
C ARG A 559 8.79 -15.70 -4.45
N ALA A 560 7.58 -15.96 -4.01
CA ALA A 560 7.30 -16.88 -2.90
C ALA A 560 6.08 -17.78 -3.20
N PRO A 561 6.05 -19.00 -2.66
CA PRO A 561 4.94 -19.92 -2.85
C PRO A 561 3.69 -19.48 -2.07
N VAL A 562 2.61 -19.19 -2.78
CA VAL A 562 1.34 -18.70 -2.20
C VAL A 562 0.12 -19.53 -2.61
N ASP A 563 0.20 -20.25 -3.72
CA ASP A 563 -0.81 -21.23 -4.15
C ASP A 563 -0.26 -22.64 -3.94
N ALA A 564 -1.12 -23.63 -3.70
CA ALA A 564 -0.67 -25.01 -3.57
C ALA A 564 -0.25 -25.61 -4.92
N SER A 565 -1.08 -25.42 -5.96
CA SER A 565 -0.79 -25.84 -7.33
C SER A 565 -1.55 -24.97 -8.33
N VAL A 566 -1.24 -25.13 -9.63
CA VAL A 566 -1.97 -24.46 -10.73
C VAL A 566 -3.49 -24.71 -10.70
N ASN A 567 -3.93 -25.88 -10.23
CA ASN A 567 -5.36 -26.24 -10.16
C ASN A 567 -5.95 -26.13 -8.74
N HIS A 568 -5.10 -25.85 -7.75
CA HIS A 568 -5.51 -25.62 -6.37
C HIS A 568 -4.97 -24.26 -5.94
N PRO A 569 -5.66 -23.17 -6.32
CA PRO A 569 -5.32 -21.85 -5.83
C PRO A 569 -5.44 -21.83 -4.31
N TYR A 570 -4.77 -20.87 -3.67
CA TYR A 570 -4.74 -20.66 -2.22
C TYR A 570 -3.80 -21.58 -1.44
N ARG A 571 -3.35 -21.06 -0.29
CA ARG A 571 -2.73 -21.82 0.81
C ARG A 571 -3.39 -21.46 2.13
N ILE A 572 -3.24 -22.35 3.10
CA ILE A 572 -3.66 -22.10 4.48
C ILE A 572 -2.74 -21.02 5.07
N VAL A 573 -3.35 -20.00 5.65
CA VAL A 573 -2.71 -18.92 6.40
C VAL A 573 -3.39 -18.77 7.76
N CYS A 574 -2.72 -18.13 8.71
CA CYS A 574 -3.34 -17.80 9.99
C CYS A 574 -4.53 -16.84 9.81
N GLY A 575 -5.52 -16.97 10.70
CA GLY A 575 -6.55 -15.99 10.96
C GLY A 575 -6.13 -15.00 12.05
N ARG A 576 -7.11 -14.19 12.50
CA ARG A 576 -6.89 -13.16 13.52
C ARG A 576 -6.60 -13.75 14.91
N ASN A 577 -7.38 -14.75 15.30
CA ASN A 577 -7.23 -15.39 16.60
C ASN A 577 -6.29 -16.58 16.50
N SER A 578 -5.55 -16.85 17.58
CA SER A 578 -4.74 -18.06 17.67
C SER A 578 -5.59 -19.32 17.43
N GLY A 579 -5.11 -20.22 16.57
CA GLY A 579 -5.84 -21.40 16.11
C GLY A 579 -6.89 -21.13 15.02
N GLY A 580 -7.07 -19.88 14.60
CA GLY A 580 -7.87 -19.51 13.44
C GLY A 580 -7.07 -19.64 12.14
N PHE A 581 -7.74 -20.03 11.06
CA PHE A 581 -7.11 -20.23 9.75
C PHE A 581 -7.99 -19.71 8.61
N ALA A 582 -7.35 -19.33 7.51
CA ALA A 582 -8.00 -18.91 6.29
C ALA A 582 -7.32 -19.53 5.07
N LEU A 583 -8.02 -19.57 3.95
CA LEU A 583 -7.42 -19.78 2.64
C LEU A 583 -7.12 -18.41 2.02
N SER A 584 -5.90 -18.20 1.55
CA SER A 584 -5.48 -16.95 0.93
C SER A 584 -4.57 -17.20 -0.26
N SER A 585 -4.63 -16.30 -1.24
CA SER A 585 -3.81 -16.26 -2.45
C SER A 585 -3.53 -14.80 -2.78
N GLY A 586 -2.54 -14.55 -3.65
CA GLY A 586 -2.15 -13.20 -4.04
C GLY A 586 -0.71 -12.87 -3.69
N THR A 587 -0.15 -11.89 -4.41
CA THR A 587 1.19 -11.35 -4.15
C THR A 587 1.29 -10.67 -2.77
N SER A 588 0.17 -10.27 -2.17
CA SER A 588 0.08 -9.83 -0.77
C SER A 588 0.48 -10.92 0.24
N MET A 589 0.48 -12.20 -0.15
CA MET A 589 1.00 -13.30 0.67
C MET A 589 2.46 -13.63 0.33
N ALA A 590 2.99 -13.13 -0.79
CA ALA A 590 4.38 -13.34 -1.20
C ALA A 590 5.33 -12.29 -0.62
N ALA A 591 4.94 -11.01 -0.69
CA ALA A 591 5.68 -9.90 -0.09
C ALA A 591 6.05 -10.12 1.38
N PRO A 592 5.13 -10.54 2.28
CA PRO A 592 5.47 -10.77 3.68
C PRO A 592 6.49 -11.91 3.87
N GLN A 593 6.40 -12.99 3.08
CA GLN A 593 7.41 -14.07 3.12
C GLN A 593 8.80 -13.56 2.71
N LEU A 594 8.87 -12.71 1.68
CA LEU A 594 10.11 -12.07 1.26
C LEU A 594 10.66 -11.11 2.32
N ALA A 595 9.78 -10.32 2.97
CA ALA A 595 10.16 -9.45 4.08
C ALA A 595 10.79 -10.24 5.23
N ARG A 596 10.15 -11.35 5.61
CA ARG A 596 10.65 -12.23 6.66
C ARG A 596 11.99 -12.87 6.32
N TRP A 597 12.12 -13.38 5.09
CA TRP A 597 13.37 -13.94 4.60
C TRP A 597 14.50 -12.91 4.66
N LEU A 598 14.24 -11.69 4.19
CA LEU A 598 15.24 -10.61 4.21
C LEU A 598 15.64 -10.23 5.63
N ALA A 599 14.67 -10.12 6.56
CA ALA A 599 14.95 -9.86 7.96
C ALA A 599 15.90 -10.92 8.55
N GLY A 600 15.65 -12.21 8.26
CA GLY A 600 16.54 -13.30 8.64
C GLY A 600 17.95 -13.17 8.07
N GLN A 601 18.11 -12.72 6.82
CA GLN A 601 19.43 -12.45 6.24
C GLN A 601 20.14 -11.30 6.96
N LEU A 602 19.42 -10.22 7.29
CA LEU A 602 19.97 -9.08 8.01
C LEU A 602 20.39 -9.46 9.44
N SER A 603 19.61 -10.30 10.13
CA SER A 603 19.96 -10.85 11.45
C SER A 603 21.24 -11.72 11.42
N GLN A 604 21.54 -12.35 10.29
CA GLN A 604 22.80 -13.09 10.06
C GLN A 604 23.99 -12.17 9.68
N GLY A 605 23.81 -10.85 9.73
CA GLY A 605 24.86 -9.88 9.43
C GLY A 605 25.02 -9.58 7.93
N ARG A 606 24.17 -10.12 7.04
CA ARG A 606 24.17 -9.72 5.62
C ARG A 606 23.69 -8.28 5.48
N ARG A 607 24.23 -7.53 4.53
CA ARG A 607 23.87 -6.12 4.28
C ARG A 607 23.79 -5.87 2.76
N PRO A 608 22.78 -6.42 2.07
CA PRO A 608 22.67 -6.27 0.63
C PRO A 608 22.26 -4.83 0.26
N GLY A 609 23.12 -4.13 -0.48
CA GLY A 609 22.95 -2.71 -0.79
C GLY A 609 22.20 -2.40 -2.09
N SER A 610 21.46 -3.34 -2.68
CA SER A 610 20.63 -3.11 -3.88
C SER A 610 19.65 -4.25 -4.13
N ARG A 611 18.62 -4.03 -4.95
CA ARG A 611 17.71 -5.11 -5.41
C ARG A 611 18.48 -6.24 -6.08
N ALA A 612 19.44 -5.92 -6.94
CA ALA A 612 20.28 -6.92 -7.60
C ALA A 612 21.09 -7.77 -6.60
N ALA A 613 21.64 -7.16 -5.55
CA ALA A 613 22.33 -7.89 -4.48
C ALA A 613 21.38 -8.80 -3.69
N ILE A 614 20.15 -8.36 -3.45
CA ILE A 614 19.12 -9.15 -2.76
C ILE A 614 18.71 -10.35 -3.62
N ARG A 615 18.49 -10.16 -4.93
CA ARG A 615 18.22 -11.27 -5.86
C ARG A 615 19.39 -12.24 -5.92
N ALA A 616 20.62 -11.75 -6.00
CA ALA A 616 21.80 -12.61 -5.97
C ALA A 616 21.89 -13.43 -4.68
N LEU A 617 21.51 -12.85 -3.54
CA LEU A 617 21.46 -13.55 -2.24
C LEU A 617 20.34 -14.59 -2.19
N ALA A 618 19.18 -14.32 -2.80
CA ALA A 618 18.05 -15.25 -2.88
C ALA A 618 18.24 -16.38 -3.90
N ARG A 619 19.19 -16.23 -4.83
CA ARG A 619 19.37 -17.15 -5.96
C ARG A 619 20.03 -18.46 -5.53
N PRO A 620 19.41 -19.63 -5.79
CA PRO A 620 20.07 -20.91 -5.58
C PRO A 620 21.35 -21.02 -6.41
N ILE A 621 22.35 -21.75 -5.89
CA ILE A 621 23.61 -21.99 -6.59
C ILE A 621 23.32 -22.66 -7.95
N GLY A 622 23.87 -22.09 -9.02
CA GLY A 622 23.72 -22.61 -10.39
C GLY A 622 22.43 -22.21 -11.11
N SER A 623 21.50 -21.53 -10.44
CA SER A 623 20.33 -20.95 -11.11
C SER A 623 20.72 -19.68 -11.89
N THR A 624 20.07 -19.43 -13.02
CA THR A 624 20.15 -18.17 -13.79
C THR A 624 18.87 -17.35 -13.69
N ASP A 625 17.95 -17.76 -12.82
CA ASP A 625 16.64 -17.14 -12.66
C ASP A 625 16.78 -15.65 -12.26
N PRO A 626 16.25 -14.72 -13.06
CA PRO A 626 16.30 -13.29 -12.76
C PRO A 626 15.43 -12.90 -11.57
N ALA A 627 14.38 -13.68 -11.25
CA ALA A 627 13.44 -13.45 -10.16
C ALA A 627 13.38 -14.68 -9.24
N PRO A 628 14.41 -14.96 -8.43
CA PRO A 628 14.53 -16.20 -7.66
C PRO A 628 13.38 -16.39 -6.66
N ILE A 629 13.09 -17.65 -6.35
CA ILE A 629 12.08 -18.03 -5.36
C ILE A 629 12.72 -18.07 -3.99
N VAL A 630 12.24 -17.24 -3.06
CA VAL A 630 12.61 -17.34 -1.66
C VAL A 630 11.81 -18.46 -1.02
N ALA A 631 12.50 -19.50 -0.59
CA ALA A 631 11.90 -20.54 0.23
C ALA A 631 11.91 -20.07 1.69
N PHE A 632 10.72 -19.85 2.26
CA PHE A 632 10.56 -19.80 3.69
C PHE A 632 9.49 -20.86 4.05
N PRO A 633 9.74 -21.75 5.01
CA PRO A 633 8.71 -22.67 5.47
C PRO A 633 7.61 -21.84 6.14
N ALA A 634 6.57 -21.52 5.36
CA ALA A 634 5.28 -21.08 5.87
C ALA A 634 4.46 -22.29 6.38
N GLU A 635 5.08 -23.47 6.51
CA GLU A 635 4.47 -24.63 7.13
C GLU A 635 4.31 -24.33 8.62
N PHE A 636 3.11 -23.91 8.98
CA PHE A 636 2.67 -23.90 10.35
C PHE A 636 2.67 -25.36 10.81
N ARG A 637 3.60 -25.74 11.69
CA ARG A 637 3.76 -27.12 12.23
C ARG A 637 2.48 -27.76 12.77
N GLU A 638 1.44 -26.97 12.95
CA GLU A 638 0.10 -27.37 13.36
C GLU A 638 -0.70 -28.04 12.22
N PHE A 639 -0.15 -28.14 10.99
CA PHE A 639 -0.72 -28.84 9.84
C PHE A 639 0.25 -29.83 9.19
#